data_AF-A0A7S2WDI7-F1
#
_entry.id   AF-A0A7S2WDI7-F1
#
_cell.length_a   1.000
_cell.length_b   1.000
_cell.length_c   1.000
_cell.angle_alpha   90.00
_cell.angle_beta   90.00
_cell.angle_gamma   90.00
#
_symmetry.space_group_name_H-M   'P 1'
#
loop_
_entity.id
_entity.type
_entity.pdbx_description
1 polymer ?
#
loop_
_entity_poly.entity_id
_entity_poly.type
_entity_poly.pdbx_seq_one_letter_code
_entity_poly.pdbx_strand_id
1 'polypeptide(L)'
;EDLGVRLYGLQQQLANSQIILEETHNDFVQTTQIRFEAESAAKEHTSTLQDIQVEAKTVEDKLTDAKREENAVKAAVKQVEAFLEETRGEIAVVRRATHKTEESVSVLEKKKQEQDLYIDERIERIAQLQEELSLVEAQRESQRLETKAAEDTLQEASKEMQTTLFEKKQVVQQWNSTLIALQRRDEAYQAVSNTIQSKQEELQALRAEIEGYKVGAGKVQFESEKLVERKVRQEHSLRQVEEQLVNLDKAHNKLSERYSMMKKSLDQQDGECRKLKGTLASWTHQLKSLQTQIQLVNRERFTIEEKINQIQGEKTTMSKAAKNLSRESGKVFKVIHGKEMEIALLENEMSRVKIDKLNTQSHTEQLDQELNNQLAELKEKDKMIEKYKMEIRQRHDEIEKKMYVVDRLNRKFENMCTNADEPENLGPLEATIKNLTKETTAITTQSRELERTWLKLQTEYVQVVNEMEQENTTVHELTSSETILEQKKKRLGSRIRSQTAELKDLDTRVRRMHNDMHKLNEAISEHKGKHDALANSNEILQTEFINELKELEQQSVQAESKIESCKLEKQSLLDQIMESERQIKLWEKKIQLEKETQQALDPTVGQSEVKSMEREIHRMKIRYDNLTREQEKMIKEMEVAILKRETIATRKKGATNKASPMILKKKRGSDEAIAQMTQAELVRKLKQEKKEAKRFAKECLAYEGKISAKLQESENISMELEKASSMFASLEDAISDQKKNINEANFQKQRNIEHLSRLQSMQECYIEFTRNPAESAPVSQEEADIMLDESQDQLRTIVQTLKKIEEDHPHLQEVLERVAKLVD
;
A
#
# COMPACT_ATOMS: atom_id res chain seq x y z
N GLU A 1 276.90 -94.95 -21.98
CA GLU A 1 276.03 -94.37 -20.94
C GLU A 1 274.71 -93.84 -21.56
N ASP A 2 273.81 -93.33 -20.71
CA ASP A 2 272.76 -92.31 -20.91
C ASP A 2 271.70 -92.40 -22.03
N LEU A 3 272.00 -92.88 -23.23
CA LEU A 3 271.03 -92.85 -24.34
C LEU A 3 269.83 -93.78 -24.10
N GLY A 4 270.07 -94.98 -23.59
CA GLY A 4 269.03 -96.00 -23.39
C GLY A 4 268.00 -95.63 -22.31
N VAL A 5 268.43 -95.02 -21.21
CA VAL A 5 267.55 -94.62 -20.10
C VAL A 5 266.63 -93.47 -20.53
N ARG A 6 267.13 -92.53 -21.33
CA ARG A 6 266.31 -91.46 -21.94
C ARG A 6 265.27 -91.99 -22.94
N LEU A 7 265.59 -93.04 -23.70
CA LEU A 7 264.65 -93.63 -24.66
C LEU A 7 263.43 -94.25 -23.95
N TYR A 8 263.66 -95.01 -22.87
CA TYR A 8 262.58 -95.62 -22.09
C TYR A 8 261.67 -94.56 -21.43
N GLY A 9 262.25 -93.49 -20.87
CA GLY A 9 261.48 -92.39 -20.30
C GLY A 9 260.57 -91.68 -21.32
N LEU A 10 261.05 -91.48 -22.56
CA LEU A 10 260.25 -90.92 -23.64
C LEU A 10 259.11 -91.86 -24.10
N GLN A 11 259.36 -93.17 -24.15
CA GLN A 11 258.32 -94.16 -24.47
C GLN A 11 257.21 -94.18 -23.42
N GLN A 12 257.56 -94.07 -22.13
CA GLN A 12 256.58 -94.00 -21.03
C GLN A 12 255.71 -92.73 -21.11
N GLN A 13 256.30 -91.59 -21.48
CA GLN A 13 255.57 -90.31 -21.62
C GLN A 13 254.65 -90.29 -22.85
N LEU A 14 255.04 -90.92 -23.96
CA LEU A 14 254.20 -91.03 -25.16
C LEU A 14 252.92 -91.82 -24.88
N ALA A 15 253.04 -92.98 -24.22
CA ALA A 15 251.89 -93.84 -23.90
C ALA A 15 250.84 -93.14 -23.04
N ASN A 16 251.26 -92.46 -21.97
CA ASN A 16 250.34 -91.67 -21.13
C ASN A 16 249.66 -90.54 -21.92
N SER A 17 250.36 -89.95 -22.90
CA SER A 17 249.82 -88.87 -23.72
C SER A 17 248.77 -89.34 -24.74
N GLN A 18 248.82 -90.62 -25.16
CA GLN A 18 247.79 -91.21 -26.02
C GLN A 18 246.50 -91.53 -25.25
N ILE A 19 246.60 -92.09 -24.03
CA ILE A 19 245.43 -92.45 -23.20
C ILE A 19 244.55 -91.22 -22.90
N ILE A 20 245.17 -90.10 -22.50
CA ILE A 20 244.47 -88.84 -22.19
C ILE A 20 243.75 -88.28 -23.43
N LEU A 21 244.28 -88.53 -24.64
CA LEU A 21 243.65 -88.09 -25.89
C LEU A 21 242.40 -88.92 -26.23
N GLU A 22 242.38 -90.21 -25.91
CA GLU A 22 241.21 -91.08 -26.13
C GLU A 22 240.09 -90.83 -25.12
N GLU A 23 240.42 -90.53 -23.86
CA GLU A 23 239.43 -90.10 -22.86
C GLU A 23 238.76 -88.78 -23.26
N THR A 24 239.55 -87.74 -23.55
CA THR A 24 239.03 -86.42 -23.95
C THR A 24 238.24 -86.42 -25.27
N HIS A 25 238.47 -87.40 -26.15
CA HIS A 25 237.64 -87.56 -27.35
C HIS A 25 236.24 -88.10 -27.05
N ASN A 26 236.10 -89.05 -26.11
CA ASN A 26 234.79 -89.62 -25.74
C ASN A 26 233.90 -88.59 -25.03
N ASP A 27 234.45 -87.78 -24.13
CA ASP A 27 233.71 -86.72 -23.41
C ASP A 27 233.10 -85.69 -24.38
N PHE A 28 233.84 -85.34 -25.45
CA PHE A 28 233.35 -84.44 -26.50
C PHE A 28 232.13 -85.02 -27.24
N VAL A 29 232.16 -86.31 -27.58
CA VAL A 29 231.06 -86.98 -28.29
C VAL A 29 229.78 -86.99 -27.44
N GLN A 30 229.86 -87.38 -26.16
CA GLN A 30 228.69 -87.37 -25.26
C GLN A 30 228.10 -85.96 -25.10
N THR A 31 228.95 -84.96 -24.89
CA THR A 31 228.52 -83.56 -24.73
C THR A 31 227.79 -83.03 -25.97
N THR A 32 228.23 -83.45 -27.16
CA THR A 32 227.60 -83.06 -28.44
C THR A 32 226.20 -83.63 -28.58
N GLN A 33 225.97 -84.88 -28.16
CA GLN A 33 224.67 -85.55 -28.31
C GLN A 33 223.61 -85.00 -27.34
N ILE A 34 223.96 -84.77 -26.07
CA ILE A 34 223.05 -84.16 -25.08
C ILE A 34 222.52 -82.80 -25.56
N ARG A 35 223.37 -82.01 -26.24
CA ARG A 35 222.97 -80.70 -26.78
C ARG A 35 221.89 -80.82 -27.88
N PHE A 36 222.00 -81.83 -28.75
CA PHE A 36 221.06 -82.03 -29.86
C PHE A 36 219.65 -82.41 -29.36
N GLU A 37 219.58 -83.29 -28.36
CA GLU A 37 218.31 -83.72 -27.75
C GLU A 37 217.58 -82.53 -27.09
N ALA A 38 218.32 -81.65 -26.40
CA ALA A 38 217.79 -80.42 -25.82
C ALA A 38 217.30 -79.39 -26.87
N GLU A 39 218.02 -79.20 -27.98
CA GLU A 39 217.61 -78.31 -29.08
C GLU A 39 216.34 -78.81 -29.80
N SER A 40 216.04 -80.11 -29.76
CA SER A 40 214.83 -80.69 -30.34
C SER A 40 213.60 -80.40 -29.47
N ALA A 41 213.64 -80.73 -28.17
CA ALA A 41 212.50 -80.56 -27.25
C ALA A 41 212.05 -79.09 -27.12
N ALA A 42 212.99 -78.14 -27.17
CA ALA A 42 212.68 -76.72 -27.09
C ALA A 42 211.75 -76.22 -28.22
N LYS A 43 211.89 -76.77 -29.44
CA LYS A 43 211.07 -76.36 -30.60
C LYS A 43 209.64 -76.85 -30.51
N GLU A 44 209.44 -78.07 -30.03
CA GLU A 44 208.11 -78.68 -29.88
C GLU A 44 207.23 -77.88 -28.90
N HIS A 45 207.80 -77.49 -27.74
CA HIS A 45 207.12 -76.63 -26.78
C HIS A 45 206.79 -75.22 -27.32
N THR A 46 207.63 -74.64 -28.19
CA THR A 46 207.29 -73.34 -28.80
C THR A 46 206.11 -73.41 -29.79
N SER A 47 205.85 -74.56 -30.41
CA SER A 47 204.70 -74.73 -31.30
C SER A 47 203.40 -74.77 -30.51
N THR A 48 203.31 -75.65 -29.50
CA THR A 48 202.07 -75.88 -28.75
C THR A 48 201.56 -74.65 -27.98
N LEU A 49 202.46 -73.73 -27.64
CA LEU A 49 202.10 -72.48 -26.95
C LEU A 49 201.40 -71.47 -27.90
N GLN A 50 201.69 -71.49 -29.20
CA GLN A 50 201.01 -70.60 -30.17
C GLN A 50 199.55 -71.01 -30.40
N ASP A 51 199.26 -72.30 -30.52
CA ASP A 51 197.91 -72.81 -30.82
C ASP A 51 196.91 -72.40 -29.72
N ILE A 52 197.29 -72.60 -28.45
CA ILE A 52 196.47 -72.23 -27.27
C ILE A 52 196.16 -70.72 -27.24
N GLN A 53 197.10 -69.88 -27.71
CA GLN A 53 196.90 -68.43 -27.75
C GLN A 53 195.89 -67.98 -28.82
N VAL A 54 195.66 -68.79 -29.86
CA VAL A 54 194.61 -68.53 -30.87
C VAL A 54 193.23 -68.89 -30.32
N GLU A 55 193.08 -70.09 -29.74
CA GLU A 55 191.78 -70.55 -29.21
C GLU A 55 191.19 -69.58 -28.18
N ALA A 56 192.01 -69.12 -27.23
CA ALA A 56 191.59 -68.23 -26.14
C ALA A 56 190.85 -66.96 -26.63
N LYS A 57 191.36 -66.31 -27.69
CA LYS A 57 190.72 -65.11 -28.26
C LYS A 57 189.32 -65.39 -28.82
N THR A 58 189.14 -66.54 -29.49
CA THR A 58 187.85 -66.91 -30.07
C THR A 58 186.74 -67.19 -29.04
N VAL A 59 187.11 -67.34 -27.77
CA VAL A 59 186.18 -67.49 -26.63
C VAL A 59 185.81 -66.13 -26.04
N GLU A 60 186.76 -65.18 -25.96
CA GLU A 60 186.46 -63.81 -25.51
C GLU A 60 185.46 -63.11 -26.43
N ASP A 61 185.65 -63.16 -27.75
CA ASP A 61 184.76 -62.50 -28.72
C ASP A 61 183.30 -62.95 -28.53
N LYS A 62 183.07 -64.27 -28.49
CA LYS A 62 181.75 -64.90 -28.29
C LYS A 62 181.09 -64.47 -26.97
N LEU A 63 181.88 -64.27 -25.91
CA LEU A 63 181.38 -63.80 -24.61
C LEU A 63 180.92 -62.33 -24.67
N THR A 64 181.48 -61.51 -25.56
CA THR A 64 181.07 -60.10 -25.69
C THR A 64 179.74 -59.93 -26.43
N ASP A 65 179.48 -60.73 -27.47
CA ASP A 65 178.23 -60.64 -28.22
C ASP A 65 177.03 -61.22 -27.44
N ALA A 66 177.21 -62.34 -26.73
CA ALA A 66 176.16 -62.87 -25.83
C ALA A 66 175.71 -61.84 -24.78
N LYS A 67 176.65 -61.02 -24.26
CA LYS A 67 176.35 -59.91 -23.33
C LYS A 67 175.62 -58.75 -24.00
N ARG A 68 175.73 -58.55 -25.32
CA ARG A 68 174.93 -57.55 -26.05
C ARG A 68 173.48 -58.01 -26.19
N GLU A 69 173.28 -59.26 -26.57
CA GLU A 69 171.94 -59.86 -26.70
C GLU A 69 171.19 -59.86 -25.36
N GLU A 70 171.85 -60.26 -24.26
CA GLU A 70 171.25 -60.25 -22.91
C GLU A 70 170.75 -58.85 -22.52
N ASN A 71 171.51 -57.79 -22.81
CA ASN A 71 171.13 -56.42 -22.50
C ASN A 71 169.98 -55.91 -23.41
N ALA A 72 169.95 -56.29 -24.68
CA ALA A 72 168.85 -55.96 -25.59
C ALA A 72 167.52 -56.60 -25.14
N VAL A 73 167.56 -57.88 -24.74
CA VAL A 73 166.38 -58.59 -24.21
C VAL A 73 165.89 -57.95 -22.91
N LYS A 74 166.79 -57.61 -21.97
CA LYS A 74 166.42 -56.91 -20.72
C LYS A 74 165.78 -55.55 -20.95
N ALA A 75 166.17 -54.81 -21.99
CA ALA A 75 165.53 -53.54 -22.35
C ALA A 75 164.10 -53.77 -22.89
N ALA A 76 163.92 -54.75 -23.79
CA ALA A 76 162.61 -55.09 -24.34
C ALA A 76 161.62 -55.58 -23.26
N VAL A 77 162.06 -56.42 -22.32
CA VAL A 77 161.22 -56.89 -21.20
C VAL A 77 160.70 -55.71 -20.37
N LYS A 78 161.57 -54.78 -19.96
CA LYS A 78 161.15 -53.59 -19.19
C LYS A 78 160.13 -52.71 -19.92
N GLN A 79 160.24 -52.59 -21.25
CA GLN A 79 159.28 -51.83 -22.04
C GLN A 79 157.90 -52.51 -22.07
N VAL A 80 157.86 -53.84 -22.15
CA VAL A 80 156.63 -54.62 -22.08
C VAL A 80 156.03 -54.59 -20.67
N GLU A 81 156.84 -54.68 -19.62
CA GLU A 81 156.38 -54.56 -18.22
C GLU A 81 155.72 -53.20 -17.95
N ALA A 82 156.32 -52.10 -18.40
CA ALA A 82 155.75 -50.76 -18.26
C ALA A 82 154.40 -50.62 -18.98
N PHE A 83 154.30 -51.11 -20.22
CA PHE A 83 153.04 -51.11 -20.99
C PHE A 83 151.95 -51.98 -20.34
N LEU A 84 152.33 -53.09 -19.70
CA LEU A 84 151.41 -53.95 -18.95
C LEU A 84 150.93 -53.30 -17.63
N GLU A 85 151.71 -52.42 -17.00
CA GLU A 85 151.20 -51.61 -15.87
C GLU A 85 150.29 -50.48 -16.34
N GLU A 86 150.66 -49.76 -17.40
CA GLU A 86 149.87 -48.66 -17.98
C GLU A 86 148.47 -49.16 -18.41
N THR A 87 148.41 -50.22 -19.22
CA THR A 87 147.13 -50.82 -19.66
C THR A 87 146.32 -51.41 -18.51
N ARG A 88 146.95 -51.92 -17.44
CA ARG A 88 146.22 -52.31 -16.21
C ARG A 88 145.62 -51.09 -15.50
N GLY A 89 146.34 -49.97 -15.46
CA GLY A 89 145.87 -48.69 -14.96
C GLY A 89 144.64 -48.19 -15.73
N GLU A 90 144.73 -48.16 -17.06
CA GLU A 90 143.62 -47.78 -17.95
C GLU A 90 142.40 -48.68 -17.74
N ILE A 91 142.57 -50.01 -17.74
CA ILE A 91 141.48 -50.97 -17.50
C ILE A 91 140.83 -50.74 -16.12
N ALA A 92 141.61 -50.40 -15.10
CA ALA A 92 141.07 -50.08 -13.77
C ALA A 92 140.30 -48.74 -13.74
N VAL A 93 140.74 -47.73 -14.50
CA VAL A 93 140.01 -46.46 -14.66
C VAL A 93 138.72 -46.66 -15.46
N VAL A 94 138.77 -47.38 -16.58
CA VAL A 94 137.60 -47.71 -17.40
C VAL A 94 136.58 -48.50 -16.58
N ARG A 95 136.97 -49.52 -15.81
CA ARG A 95 136.05 -50.27 -14.93
C ARG A 95 135.39 -49.40 -13.86
N ARG A 96 136.09 -48.42 -13.29
CA ARG A 96 135.48 -47.46 -12.35
C ARG A 96 134.53 -46.50 -13.07
N ALA A 97 134.86 -46.10 -14.30
CA ALA A 97 133.99 -45.28 -15.13
C ALA A 97 132.70 -46.03 -15.50
N THR A 98 132.80 -47.29 -15.97
CA THR A 98 131.63 -48.11 -16.30
C THR A 98 130.74 -48.34 -15.10
N HIS A 99 131.29 -48.76 -13.94
CA HIS A 99 130.50 -48.94 -12.72
C HIS A 99 129.85 -47.64 -12.23
N LYS A 100 130.53 -46.49 -12.35
CA LYS A 100 129.92 -45.19 -12.03
C LYS A 100 128.82 -44.80 -13.03
N THR A 101 128.96 -45.15 -14.31
CA THR A 101 127.86 -44.95 -15.28
C THR A 101 126.70 -45.90 -15.02
N GLU A 102 126.94 -47.18 -14.72
CA GLU A 102 125.92 -48.17 -14.33
C GLU A 102 125.16 -47.72 -13.08
N GLU A 103 125.86 -47.24 -12.04
CA GLU A 103 125.25 -46.65 -10.84
C GLU A 103 124.40 -45.42 -11.19
N SER A 104 124.92 -44.51 -12.03
CA SER A 104 124.18 -43.31 -12.45
C SER A 104 122.94 -43.64 -13.30
N VAL A 105 123.02 -44.68 -14.13
CA VAL A 105 121.89 -45.20 -14.93
C VAL A 105 120.87 -45.83 -13.99
N SER A 106 121.27 -46.67 -13.05
CA SER A 106 120.34 -47.27 -12.07
C SER A 106 119.65 -46.22 -11.17
N VAL A 107 120.33 -45.12 -10.85
CA VAL A 107 119.73 -43.97 -10.13
C VAL A 107 118.75 -43.21 -11.04
N LEU A 108 119.02 -43.08 -12.33
CA LEU A 108 118.09 -42.47 -13.30
C LEU A 108 116.89 -43.37 -13.59
N GLU A 109 117.08 -44.68 -13.70
CA GLU A 109 116.02 -45.69 -13.85
C GLU A 109 115.06 -45.68 -12.65
N LYS A 110 115.59 -45.63 -11.42
CA LYS A 110 114.76 -45.50 -10.21
C LYS A 110 113.96 -44.21 -10.21
N LYS A 111 114.58 -43.07 -10.52
CA LYS A 111 113.87 -41.78 -10.64
C LYS A 111 112.85 -41.76 -11.78
N LYS A 112 113.08 -42.54 -12.83
CA LYS A 112 112.13 -42.71 -13.92
C LYS A 112 110.95 -43.57 -13.50
N GLN A 113 111.19 -44.68 -12.79
CA GLN A 113 110.14 -45.49 -12.17
C GLN A 113 109.30 -44.69 -11.15
N GLU A 114 109.94 -43.87 -10.30
CA GLU A 114 109.26 -42.93 -9.39
C GLU A 114 108.40 -41.92 -10.17
N GLN A 115 108.91 -41.36 -11.28
CA GLN A 115 108.15 -40.46 -12.14
C GLN A 115 106.96 -41.16 -12.82
N ASP A 116 107.16 -42.37 -13.34
CA ASP A 116 106.15 -43.09 -14.10
C ASP A 116 105.01 -43.58 -13.18
N LEU A 117 105.32 -44.09 -11.99
CA LEU A 117 104.32 -44.39 -10.96
C LEU A 117 103.52 -43.14 -10.54
N TYR A 118 104.16 -41.97 -10.45
CA TYR A 118 103.48 -40.71 -10.17
C TYR A 118 102.61 -40.23 -11.36
N ILE A 119 103.03 -40.48 -12.60
CA ILE A 119 102.22 -40.23 -13.79
C ILE A 119 101.00 -41.15 -13.81
N ASP A 120 101.16 -42.43 -13.50
CA ASP A 120 100.06 -43.39 -13.42
C ASP A 120 99.05 -43.01 -12.31
N GLU A 121 99.51 -42.64 -11.11
CA GLU A 121 98.65 -42.12 -10.02
C GLU A 121 97.86 -40.86 -10.47
N ARG A 122 98.46 -40.00 -11.29
CA ARG A 122 97.81 -38.79 -11.83
C ARG A 122 96.86 -39.11 -12.97
N ILE A 123 97.17 -40.07 -13.84
CA ILE A 123 96.27 -40.55 -14.90
C ILE A 123 95.05 -41.23 -14.28
N GLU A 124 95.23 -42.10 -13.28
CA GLU A 124 94.14 -42.74 -12.56
C GLU A 124 93.25 -41.70 -11.87
N ARG A 125 93.84 -40.72 -11.15
CA ARG A 125 93.03 -39.67 -10.51
C ARG A 125 92.35 -38.75 -11.52
N ILE A 126 92.92 -38.52 -12.71
CA ILE A 126 92.24 -37.81 -13.81
C ILE A 126 91.06 -38.63 -14.34
N ALA A 127 91.21 -39.95 -14.52
CA ALA A 127 90.11 -40.82 -14.96
C ALA A 127 88.97 -40.85 -13.92
N GLN A 128 89.29 -40.99 -12.63
CA GLN A 128 88.32 -40.89 -11.53
C GLN A 128 87.60 -39.54 -11.54
N LEU A 129 88.33 -38.42 -11.69
CA LEU A 129 87.73 -37.07 -11.76
C LEU A 129 86.87 -36.86 -13.02
N GLN A 130 87.19 -37.52 -14.14
CA GLN A 130 86.37 -37.49 -15.35
C GLN A 130 85.09 -38.31 -15.19
N GLU A 131 85.16 -39.46 -14.52
CA GLU A 131 83.99 -40.26 -14.15
C GLU A 131 83.09 -39.50 -13.17
N GLU A 132 83.65 -38.97 -12.07
CA GLU A 132 82.98 -38.08 -11.10
C GLU A 132 82.27 -36.91 -11.80
N LEU A 133 82.96 -36.23 -12.74
CA LEU A 133 82.39 -35.11 -13.50
C LEU A 133 81.25 -35.57 -14.42
N SER A 134 81.43 -36.68 -15.16
CA SER A 134 80.38 -37.20 -16.05
C SER A 134 79.11 -37.62 -15.30
N LEU A 135 79.28 -38.18 -14.10
CA LEU A 135 78.18 -38.53 -13.20
C LEU A 135 77.44 -37.28 -12.72
N VAL A 136 78.16 -36.24 -12.31
CA VAL A 136 77.58 -34.96 -11.87
C VAL A 136 76.90 -34.22 -13.02
N GLU A 137 77.43 -34.28 -14.25
CA GLU A 137 76.76 -33.71 -15.42
C GLU A 137 75.47 -34.45 -15.80
N ALA A 138 75.47 -35.80 -15.73
CA ALA A 138 74.28 -36.60 -15.93
C ALA A 138 73.21 -36.33 -14.85
N GLN A 139 73.62 -36.23 -13.57
CA GLN A 139 72.73 -35.84 -12.47
C GLN A 139 72.15 -34.43 -12.66
N ARG A 140 72.98 -33.45 -13.06
CA ARG A 140 72.54 -32.08 -13.34
C ARG A 140 71.51 -32.03 -14.46
N GLU A 141 71.68 -32.83 -15.52
CA GLU A 141 70.73 -32.88 -16.62
C GLU A 141 69.43 -33.60 -16.24
N SER A 142 69.48 -34.69 -15.46
CA SER A 142 68.28 -35.32 -14.88
C SER A 142 67.50 -34.32 -14.02
N GLN A 143 68.18 -33.65 -13.09
CA GLN A 143 67.59 -32.61 -12.25
C GLN A 143 67.00 -31.46 -13.08
N ARG A 144 67.64 -31.06 -14.19
CA ARG A 144 67.12 -30.02 -15.10
C ARG A 144 65.83 -30.46 -15.79
N LEU A 145 65.74 -31.72 -16.20
CA LEU A 145 64.53 -32.30 -16.80
C LEU A 145 63.41 -32.47 -15.77
N GLU A 146 63.74 -32.92 -14.56
CA GLU A 146 62.82 -33.03 -13.42
C GLU A 146 62.27 -31.66 -12.99
N THR A 147 63.12 -30.64 -12.84
CA THR A 147 62.67 -29.27 -12.53
C THR A 147 61.81 -28.69 -13.64
N LYS A 148 62.15 -28.96 -14.91
CA LYS A 148 61.30 -28.51 -16.03
C LYS A 148 59.94 -29.21 -16.02
N ALA A 149 59.88 -30.52 -15.77
CA ALA A 149 58.61 -31.24 -15.64
C ALA A 149 57.77 -30.71 -14.46
N ALA A 150 58.40 -30.31 -13.35
CA ALA A 150 57.75 -29.63 -12.24
C ALA A 150 57.25 -28.22 -12.62
N GLU A 151 58.00 -27.45 -13.42
CA GLU A 151 57.55 -26.15 -13.95
C GLU A 151 56.38 -26.29 -14.93
N ASP A 152 56.43 -27.26 -15.85
CA ASP A 152 55.37 -27.52 -16.83
C ASP A 152 54.06 -27.99 -16.14
N THR A 153 54.15 -28.88 -15.14
CA THR A 153 52.98 -29.29 -14.33
C THR A 153 52.46 -28.17 -13.42
N LEU A 154 53.32 -27.30 -12.87
CA LEU A 154 52.88 -26.12 -12.12
C LEU A 154 52.17 -25.10 -13.03
N GLN A 155 52.63 -24.93 -14.27
CA GLN A 155 51.92 -24.13 -15.27
C GLN A 155 50.57 -24.74 -15.67
N GLU A 156 50.47 -26.06 -15.75
CA GLU A 156 49.20 -26.76 -16.02
C GLU A 156 48.21 -26.58 -14.85
N ALA A 157 48.63 -26.87 -13.62
CA ALA A 157 47.82 -26.62 -12.42
C ALA A 157 47.44 -25.13 -12.26
N SER A 158 48.28 -24.18 -12.71
CA SER A 158 47.94 -22.76 -12.74
C SER A 158 46.84 -22.44 -13.76
N LYS A 159 46.83 -23.10 -14.92
CA LYS A 159 45.76 -22.99 -15.93
C LYS A 159 44.46 -23.60 -15.42
N GLU A 160 44.53 -24.79 -14.80
CA GLU A 160 43.36 -25.44 -14.18
C GLU A 160 42.78 -24.62 -13.03
N MET A 161 43.61 -23.97 -12.21
CA MET A 161 43.12 -23.05 -11.18
C MET A 161 42.47 -21.80 -11.79
N GLN A 162 42.94 -21.31 -12.94
CA GLN A 162 42.30 -20.20 -13.66
C GLN A 162 40.96 -20.60 -14.29
N THR A 163 40.83 -21.79 -14.90
CA THR A 163 39.53 -22.29 -15.38
C THR A 163 38.57 -22.53 -14.23
N THR A 164 39.02 -23.17 -13.13
CA THR A 164 38.22 -23.36 -11.91
C THR A 164 37.73 -22.03 -11.33
N LEU A 165 38.56 -20.97 -11.33
CA LEU A 165 38.15 -19.64 -10.88
C LEU A 165 37.15 -18.97 -11.84
N PHE A 166 37.28 -19.18 -13.15
CA PHE A 166 36.30 -18.72 -14.14
C PHE A 166 34.96 -19.43 -13.99
N GLU A 167 34.96 -20.76 -13.90
CA GLU A 167 33.76 -21.58 -13.67
C GLU A 167 33.07 -21.20 -12.35
N LYS A 168 33.82 -21.06 -11.26
CA LYS A 168 33.29 -20.58 -9.97
C LYS A 168 32.61 -19.22 -10.11
N LYS A 169 33.19 -18.28 -10.89
CA LYS A 169 32.59 -16.98 -11.17
C LYS A 169 31.30 -17.10 -12.01
N GLN A 170 31.31 -17.98 -13.01
CA GLN A 170 30.14 -18.26 -13.85
C GLN A 170 28.99 -18.91 -13.05
N VAL A 171 29.30 -19.90 -12.20
CA VAL A 171 28.33 -20.55 -11.30
C VAL A 171 27.76 -19.56 -10.29
N VAL A 172 28.57 -18.66 -9.71
CA VAL A 172 28.07 -17.58 -8.84
C VAL A 172 27.16 -16.60 -9.61
N GLN A 173 27.47 -16.26 -10.86
CA GLN A 173 26.59 -15.44 -11.70
C GLN A 173 25.27 -16.15 -12.05
N GLN A 174 25.33 -17.45 -12.38
CA GLN A 174 24.14 -18.27 -12.61
C GLN A 174 23.28 -18.40 -11.34
N TRP A 175 23.89 -18.63 -10.18
CA TRP A 175 23.21 -18.71 -8.89
C TRP A 175 22.56 -17.38 -8.47
N ASN A 176 23.24 -16.26 -8.67
CA ASN A 176 22.63 -14.94 -8.47
C ASN A 176 21.45 -14.70 -9.43
N SER A 177 21.55 -15.17 -10.68
CA SER A 177 20.46 -15.09 -11.66
C SER A 177 19.26 -15.96 -11.27
N THR A 178 19.47 -17.20 -10.82
CA THR A 178 18.39 -18.08 -10.35
C THR A 178 17.79 -17.59 -9.03
N LEU A 179 18.57 -16.96 -8.15
CA LEU A 179 18.07 -16.30 -6.94
C LEU A 179 17.16 -15.11 -7.26
N ILE A 180 17.53 -14.26 -8.23
CA ILE A 180 16.68 -13.15 -8.70
C ILE A 180 15.42 -13.69 -9.40
N ALA A 181 15.53 -14.77 -10.19
CA ALA A 181 14.39 -15.41 -10.82
C ALA A 181 13.43 -16.06 -9.80
N LEU A 182 13.98 -16.65 -8.73
CA LEU A 182 13.20 -17.19 -7.61
C LEU A 182 12.49 -16.07 -6.85
N GLN A 183 13.19 -14.98 -6.49
CA GLN A 183 12.58 -13.83 -5.82
C GLN A 183 11.41 -13.26 -6.65
N ARG A 184 11.59 -13.05 -7.97
CA ARG A 184 10.50 -12.59 -8.86
C ARG A 184 9.34 -13.57 -8.96
N ARG A 185 9.62 -14.88 -8.89
CA ARG A 185 8.58 -15.93 -8.83
C ARG A 185 7.82 -15.89 -7.50
N ASP A 186 8.50 -15.63 -6.40
CA ASP A 186 7.90 -15.54 -5.06
C ASP A 186 7.08 -14.24 -4.91
N GLU A 187 7.55 -13.12 -5.46
CA GLU A 187 6.79 -11.87 -5.61
C GLU A 187 5.52 -12.07 -6.45
N ALA A 188 5.62 -12.76 -7.60
CA ALA A 188 4.47 -13.11 -8.43
C ALA A 188 3.52 -14.09 -7.72
N TYR A 189 4.06 -15.06 -6.95
CA TYR A 189 3.27 -15.99 -6.17
C TYR A 189 2.52 -15.28 -5.01
N GLN A 190 3.14 -14.31 -4.35
CA GLN A 190 2.46 -13.47 -3.36
C GLN A 190 1.35 -12.63 -4.00
N ALA A 191 1.58 -12.02 -5.17
CA ALA A 191 0.54 -11.30 -5.89
C ALA A 191 -0.65 -12.20 -6.29
N VAL A 192 -0.37 -13.43 -6.73
CA VAL A 192 -1.41 -14.44 -7.01
C VAL A 192 -2.11 -14.91 -5.73
N SER A 193 -1.39 -15.11 -4.62
CA SER A 193 -1.98 -15.47 -3.33
C SER A 193 -2.90 -14.37 -2.78
N ASN A 194 -2.49 -13.10 -2.88
CA ASN A 194 -3.28 -11.96 -2.41
C ASN A 194 -4.53 -11.76 -3.26
N THR A 195 -4.45 -11.96 -4.58
CA THR A 195 -5.63 -11.92 -5.46
C THR A 195 -6.56 -13.12 -5.23
N ILE A 196 -6.03 -14.32 -4.96
CA ILE A 196 -6.84 -15.47 -4.53
C ILE A 196 -7.57 -15.18 -3.21
N GLN A 197 -6.88 -14.60 -2.21
CA GLN A 197 -7.52 -14.23 -0.94
C GLN A 197 -8.63 -13.19 -1.16
N SER A 198 -8.35 -12.11 -1.90
CA SER A 198 -9.35 -11.09 -2.26
C SER A 198 -10.56 -11.70 -2.98
N LYS A 199 -10.36 -12.67 -3.89
CA LYS A 199 -11.48 -13.38 -4.53
C LYS A 199 -12.19 -14.38 -3.61
N GLN A 200 -11.53 -14.91 -2.58
CA GLN A 200 -12.21 -15.70 -1.54
C GLN A 200 -13.06 -14.80 -0.63
N GLU A 201 -12.61 -13.59 -0.32
CA GLU A 201 -13.37 -12.59 0.44
C GLU A 201 -14.59 -12.08 -0.36
N GLU A 202 -14.43 -11.77 -1.65
CA GLU A 202 -15.55 -11.47 -2.56
C GLU A 202 -16.55 -12.64 -2.64
N LEU A 203 -16.06 -13.89 -2.75
CA LEU A 203 -16.94 -15.08 -2.77
C LEU A 203 -17.64 -15.33 -1.42
N GLN A 204 -17.08 -14.88 -0.30
CA GLN A 204 -17.75 -14.91 1.01
C GLN A 204 -18.84 -13.84 1.11
N ALA A 205 -18.56 -12.62 0.63
CA ALA A 205 -19.56 -11.54 0.55
C ALA A 205 -20.74 -11.95 -0.35
N LEU A 206 -20.47 -12.42 -1.57
CA LEU A 206 -21.51 -12.91 -2.50
C LEU A 206 -22.30 -14.10 -1.92
N ARG A 207 -21.68 -14.98 -1.12
CA ARG A 207 -22.41 -16.05 -0.41
C ARG A 207 -23.33 -15.50 0.69
N ALA A 208 -22.89 -14.49 1.43
CA ALA A 208 -23.71 -13.83 2.44
C ALA A 208 -24.89 -13.07 1.81
N GLU A 209 -24.66 -12.38 0.68
CA GLU A 209 -25.72 -11.75 -0.13
C GLU A 209 -26.72 -12.80 -0.64
N ILE A 210 -26.25 -13.91 -1.24
CA ILE A 210 -27.12 -15.01 -1.70
C ILE A 210 -27.96 -15.58 -0.56
N GLU A 211 -27.40 -15.77 0.64
CA GLU A 211 -28.15 -16.27 1.79
C GLU A 211 -29.16 -15.23 2.30
N GLY A 212 -28.79 -13.94 2.30
CA GLY A 212 -29.71 -12.83 2.57
C GLY A 212 -30.88 -12.78 1.58
N TYR A 213 -30.61 -12.97 0.29
CA TYR A 213 -31.63 -13.05 -0.76
C TYR A 213 -32.53 -14.28 -0.61
N LYS A 214 -32.01 -15.45 -0.20
CA LYS A 214 -32.85 -16.62 0.13
C LYS A 214 -33.77 -16.34 1.31
N VAL A 215 -33.26 -15.72 2.39
CA VAL A 215 -34.07 -15.36 3.57
C VAL A 215 -35.14 -14.32 3.19
N GLY A 216 -34.80 -13.35 2.33
CA GLY A 216 -35.76 -12.41 1.76
C GLY A 216 -36.84 -13.11 0.91
N ALA A 217 -36.44 -13.98 -0.01
CA ALA A 217 -37.35 -14.75 -0.85
C ALA A 217 -38.28 -15.67 -0.03
N GLY A 218 -37.76 -16.30 1.03
CA GLY A 218 -38.56 -17.12 1.96
C GLY A 218 -39.62 -16.31 2.72
N LYS A 219 -39.31 -15.07 3.13
CA LYS A 219 -40.30 -14.15 3.72
C LYS A 219 -41.39 -13.77 2.71
N VAL A 220 -40.99 -13.36 1.51
CA VAL A 220 -41.93 -12.98 0.43
C VAL A 220 -42.79 -14.18 -0.01
N GLN A 221 -42.24 -15.39 -0.04
CA GLN A 221 -43.00 -16.61 -0.28
C GLN A 221 -44.03 -16.86 0.82
N PHE A 222 -43.65 -16.77 2.10
CA PHE A 222 -44.56 -16.96 3.23
C PHE A 222 -45.69 -15.91 3.26
N GLU A 223 -45.38 -14.65 2.95
CA GLU A 223 -46.38 -13.58 2.80
C GLU A 223 -47.31 -13.82 1.61
N SER A 224 -46.77 -14.28 0.48
CA SER A 224 -47.55 -14.69 -0.70
C SER A 224 -48.49 -15.87 -0.41
N GLU A 225 -48.01 -16.91 0.26
CA GLU A 225 -48.81 -18.07 0.69
C GLU A 225 -49.95 -17.64 1.64
N LYS A 226 -49.67 -16.74 2.59
CA LYS A 226 -50.67 -16.16 3.50
C LYS A 226 -51.70 -15.29 2.75
N LEU A 227 -51.29 -14.56 1.72
CA LEU A 227 -52.20 -13.79 0.85
C LEU A 227 -53.05 -14.71 -0.03
N VAL A 228 -52.51 -15.82 -0.55
CA VAL A 228 -53.27 -16.86 -1.25
C VAL A 228 -54.28 -17.53 -0.32
N GLU A 229 -53.90 -17.87 0.91
CA GLU A 229 -54.81 -18.43 1.93
C GLU A 229 -55.93 -17.43 2.30
N ARG A 230 -55.63 -16.13 2.40
CA ARG A 230 -56.64 -15.06 2.56
C ARG A 230 -57.57 -15.00 1.35
N LYS A 231 -57.03 -14.97 0.13
CA LYS A 231 -57.79 -14.93 -1.13
C LYS A 231 -58.73 -16.13 -1.27
N VAL A 232 -58.26 -17.36 -1.03
CA VAL A 232 -59.10 -18.57 -1.12
C VAL A 232 -60.26 -18.53 -0.11
N ARG A 233 -60.05 -18.01 1.10
CA ARG A 233 -61.14 -17.78 2.08
C ARG A 233 -62.13 -16.72 1.60
N GLN A 234 -61.66 -15.61 1.02
CA GLN A 234 -62.53 -14.58 0.45
C GLN A 234 -63.34 -15.10 -0.75
N GLU A 235 -62.71 -15.83 -1.67
CA GLU A 235 -63.39 -16.48 -2.81
C GLU A 235 -64.41 -17.53 -2.36
N HIS A 236 -64.17 -18.23 -1.24
CA HIS A 236 -65.14 -19.16 -0.66
C HIS A 236 -66.34 -18.40 -0.06
N SER A 237 -66.09 -17.36 0.73
CA SER A 237 -67.13 -16.50 1.31
C SER A 237 -67.98 -15.85 0.22
N LEU A 238 -67.35 -15.34 -0.85
CA LEU A 238 -68.03 -14.73 -1.98
C LEU A 238 -68.93 -15.74 -2.70
N ARG A 239 -68.44 -16.96 -2.98
CA ARG A 239 -69.27 -18.04 -3.55
C ARG A 239 -70.46 -18.43 -2.65
N GLN A 240 -70.30 -18.41 -1.32
CA GLN A 240 -71.41 -18.65 -0.40
C GLN A 240 -72.45 -17.52 -0.44
N VAL A 241 -72.03 -16.26 -0.58
CA VAL A 241 -72.93 -15.11 -0.76
C VAL A 241 -73.63 -15.16 -2.12
N GLU A 242 -72.93 -15.52 -3.20
CA GLU A 242 -73.53 -15.74 -4.53
C GLU A 242 -74.59 -16.85 -4.49
N GLU A 243 -74.31 -17.99 -3.85
CA GLU A 243 -75.29 -19.07 -3.69
C GLU A 243 -76.51 -18.62 -2.86
N GLN A 244 -76.31 -17.84 -1.80
CA GLN A 244 -77.39 -17.26 -1.01
C GLN A 244 -78.24 -16.28 -1.83
N LEU A 245 -77.63 -15.40 -2.62
CA LEU A 245 -78.34 -14.48 -3.53
C LEU A 245 -79.14 -15.24 -4.59
N VAL A 246 -78.57 -16.26 -5.21
CA VAL A 246 -79.25 -17.13 -6.18
C VAL A 246 -80.42 -17.90 -5.53
N ASN A 247 -80.31 -18.27 -4.26
CA ASN A 247 -81.40 -18.93 -3.54
C ASN A 247 -82.48 -17.94 -3.06
N LEU A 248 -82.12 -16.69 -2.75
CA LEU A 248 -83.06 -15.60 -2.49
C LEU A 248 -83.85 -15.20 -3.75
N ASP A 249 -83.21 -15.10 -4.91
CA ASP A 249 -83.89 -14.85 -6.19
C ASP A 249 -84.89 -15.99 -6.53
N LYS A 250 -84.47 -17.26 -6.42
CA LYS A 250 -85.38 -18.41 -6.57
C LYS A 250 -86.56 -18.36 -5.60
N ALA A 251 -86.38 -17.83 -4.39
CA ALA A 251 -87.45 -17.67 -3.41
C ALA A 251 -88.39 -16.50 -3.78
N HIS A 252 -87.83 -15.36 -4.19
CA HIS A 252 -88.56 -14.19 -4.65
C HIS A 252 -89.42 -14.50 -5.88
N ASN A 253 -88.86 -15.19 -6.88
CA ASN A 253 -89.57 -15.54 -8.10
C ASN A 253 -90.73 -16.52 -7.81
N LYS A 254 -90.53 -17.54 -6.96
CA LYS A 254 -91.62 -18.41 -6.47
C LYS A 254 -92.71 -17.64 -5.69
N LEU A 255 -92.34 -16.61 -4.95
CA LEU A 255 -93.29 -15.77 -4.23
C LEU A 255 -94.10 -14.87 -5.20
N SER A 256 -93.43 -14.32 -6.21
CA SER A 256 -94.05 -13.54 -7.29
C SER A 256 -95.04 -14.38 -8.13
N GLU A 257 -94.66 -15.61 -8.49
CA GLU A 257 -95.57 -16.58 -9.14
C GLU A 257 -96.81 -16.87 -8.28
N ARG A 258 -96.63 -17.15 -6.98
CA ARG A 258 -97.73 -17.36 -6.03
C ARG A 258 -98.64 -16.14 -5.92
N TYR A 259 -98.07 -14.95 -5.83
CA TYR A 259 -98.84 -13.69 -5.80
C TYR A 259 -99.64 -13.47 -7.10
N SER A 260 -99.02 -13.74 -8.26
CA SER A 260 -99.68 -13.68 -9.57
C SER A 260 -100.85 -14.67 -9.70
N MET A 261 -100.69 -15.90 -9.22
CA MET A 261 -101.79 -16.89 -9.17
C MET A 261 -102.90 -16.48 -8.20
N MET A 262 -102.55 -16.02 -6.99
CA MET A 262 -103.51 -15.58 -5.97
C MET A 262 -104.35 -14.39 -6.48
N LYS A 263 -103.71 -13.43 -7.16
CA LYS A 263 -104.38 -12.28 -7.77
C LYS A 263 -105.38 -12.70 -8.85
N LYS A 264 -104.98 -13.59 -9.79
CA LYS A 264 -105.89 -14.12 -10.82
C LYS A 264 -107.10 -14.85 -10.22
N SER A 265 -106.89 -15.61 -9.14
CA SER A 265 -107.97 -16.29 -8.43
C SER A 265 -108.94 -15.31 -7.76
N LEU A 266 -108.41 -14.25 -7.15
CA LEU A 266 -109.22 -13.16 -6.56
C LEU A 266 -110.03 -12.42 -7.64
N ASP A 267 -109.40 -12.03 -8.75
CA ASP A 267 -110.07 -11.36 -9.88
C ASP A 267 -111.23 -12.22 -10.44
N GLN A 268 -111.06 -13.54 -10.53
CA GLN A 268 -112.13 -14.47 -10.92
C GLN A 268 -113.26 -14.53 -9.89
N GLN A 269 -112.94 -14.70 -8.60
CA GLN A 269 -113.96 -14.76 -7.53
C GLN A 269 -114.77 -13.48 -7.43
N ASP A 270 -114.13 -12.33 -7.64
CA ASP A 270 -114.80 -11.03 -7.65
C ASP A 270 -115.76 -10.90 -8.87
N GLY A 271 -115.36 -11.46 -10.02
CA GLY A 271 -116.22 -11.61 -11.21
C GLY A 271 -117.43 -12.53 -11.00
N GLU A 272 -117.26 -13.64 -10.28
CA GLU A 272 -118.34 -14.57 -9.91
C GLU A 272 -119.29 -13.93 -8.89
N CYS A 273 -118.76 -13.24 -7.88
CA CYS A 273 -119.55 -12.48 -6.91
C CYS A 273 -120.42 -11.39 -7.56
N ARG A 274 -119.92 -10.70 -8.61
CA ARG A 274 -120.69 -9.71 -9.37
C ARG A 274 -121.87 -10.37 -10.10
N LYS A 275 -121.69 -11.54 -10.72
CA LYS A 275 -122.76 -12.31 -11.37
C LYS A 275 -123.83 -12.74 -10.37
N LEU A 276 -123.43 -13.29 -9.22
CA LEU A 276 -124.34 -13.76 -8.16
C LEU A 276 -125.14 -12.61 -7.50
N LYS A 277 -124.53 -11.43 -7.32
CA LYS A 277 -125.26 -10.23 -6.88
C LYS A 277 -126.33 -9.80 -7.89
N GLY A 278 -126.05 -9.92 -9.19
CA GLY A 278 -127.01 -9.65 -10.26
C GLY A 278 -128.23 -10.59 -10.25
N THR A 279 -128.03 -11.90 -10.06
CA THR A 279 -129.15 -12.85 -9.98
C THR A 279 -129.95 -12.72 -8.68
N LEU A 280 -129.30 -12.42 -7.55
CA LEU A 280 -130.01 -12.15 -6.28
C LEU A 280 -130.98 -10.94 -6.43
N ALA A 281 -130.58 -9.91 -7.17
CA ALA A 281 -131.40 -8.72 -7.41
C ALA A 281 -132.67 -9.03 -8.23
N SER A 282 -132.62 -9.92 -9.23
CA SER A 282 -133.80 -10.29 -10.01
C SER A 282 -134.77 -11.18 -9.21
N TRP A 283 -134.25 -12.19 -8.49
CA TRP A 283 -135.07 -13.05 -7.63
C TRP A 283 -135.78 -12.28 -6.53
N THR A 284 -135.10 -11.33 -5.86
CA THR A 284 -135.72 -10.51 -4.81
C THR A 284 -136.78 -9.55 -5.33
N HIS A 285 -136.72 -9.14 -6.60
CA HIS A 285 -137.79 -8.37 -7.24
C HIS A 285 -139.03 -9.23 -7.53
N GLN A 286 -138.85 -10.45 -8.06
CA GLN A 286 -139.94 -11.41 -8.29
C GLN A 286 -140.66 -11.80 -6.98
N LEU A 287 -139.89 -12.07 -5.92
CA LEU A 287 -140.41 -12.48 -4.61
C LEU A 287 -141.30 -11.39 -3.99
N LYS A 288 -140.91 -10.11 -4.10
CA LYS A 288 -141.75 -8.97 -3.66
C LYS A 288 -143.09 -8.90 -4.39
N SER A 289 -143.10 -9.13 -5.71
CA SER A 289 -144.33 -9.12 -6.52
C SER A 289 -145.33 -10.21 -6.06
N LEU A 290 -144.84 -11.45 -5.90
CA LEU A 290 -145.64 -12.55 -5.36
C LEU A 290 -146.14 -12.27 -3.94
N GLN A 291 -145.30 -11.67 -3.09
CA GLN A 291 -145.67 -11.31 -1.72
C GLN A 291 -146.83 -10.30 -1.67
N THR A 292 -146.87 -9.32 -2.59
CA THR A 292 -148.02 -8.39 -2.69
C THR A 292 -149.31 -9.06 -3.15
N GLN A 293 -149.25 -10.05 -4.07
CA GLN A 293 -150.44 -10.83 -4.47
C GLN A 293 -150.96 -11.69 -3.31
N ILE A 294 -150.06 -12.35 -2.57
CA ILE A 294 -150.38 -13.18 -1.40
C ILE A 294 -151.03 -12.35 -0.28
N GLN A 295 -150.63 -11.08 -0.10
CA GLN A 295 -151.25 -10.19 0.89
C GLN A 295 -152.69 -9.82 0.55
N LEU A 296 -153.05 -9.69 -0.73
CA LEU A 296 -154.43 -9.43 -1.16
C LEU A 296 -155.34 -10.62 -0.82
N VAL A 297 -154.97 -11.82 -1.26
CA VAL A 297 -155.73 -13.06 -1.06
C VAL A 297 -155.89 -13.41 0.43
N ASN A 298 -154.83 -13.22 1.24
CA ASN A 298 -154.94 -13.44 2.68
C ASN A 298 -155.90 -12.45 3.37
N ARG A 299 -156.07 -11.24 2.84
CA ARG A 299 -156.99 -10.24 3.41
C ARG A 299 -158.45 -10.65 3.21
N GLU A 300 -158.78 -11.22 2.06
CA GLU A 300 -160.09 -11.84 1.80
C GLU A 300 -160.31 -13.06 2.70
N ARG A 301 -159.33 -13.98 2.74
CA ARG A 301 -159.34 -15.18 3.60
C ARG A 301 -159.61 -14.86 5.08
N PHE A 302 -158.95 -13.84 5.65
CA PHE A 302 -159.16 -13.46 7.05
C PHE A 302 -160.61 -13.09 7.37
N THR A 303 -161.33 -12.40 6.45
CA THR A 303 -162.75 -12.05 6.67
C THR A 303 -163.72 -13.24 6.60
N ILE A 304 -163.23 -14.41 6.13
CA ILE A 304 -163.93 -15.70 6.17
C ILE A 304 -163.52 -16.46 7.43
N GLU A 305 -162.23 -16.51 7.74
CA GLU A 305 -161.72 -17.19 8.95
C GLU A 305 -162.18 -16.54 10.25
N GLU A 306 -162.41 -15.23 10.31
CA GLU A 306 -162.94 -14.57 11.51
C GLU A 306 -164.40 -15.00 11.82
N LYS A 307 -165.20 -15.23 10.78
CA LYS A 307 -166.56 -15.81 10.90
C LYS A 307 -166.50 -17.28 11.36
N ILE A 308 -165.49 -18.03 10.94
CA ILE A 308 -165.26 -19.41 11.40
C ILE A 308 -164.75 -19.42 12.84
N ASN A 309 -163.86 -18.50 13.23
CA ASN A 309 -163.31 -18.45 14.59
C ASN A 309 -164.35 -18.03 15.65
N GLN A 310 -165.37 -17.22 15.31
CA GLN A 310 -166.54 -17.05 16.19
C GLN A 310 -167.25 -18.39 16.46
N ILE A 311 -167.43 -19.23 15.43
CA ILE A 311 -168.04 -20.56 15.57
C ILE A 311 -167.08 -21.52 16.32
N GLN A 312 -165.76 -21.34 16.20
CA GLN A 312 -164.76 -22.24 16.77
C GLN A 312 -164.37 -21.90 18.23
N GLY A 313 -164.55 -20.64 18.66
CA GLY A 313 -164.30 -20.19 20.02
C GLY A 313 -165.17 -20.85 21.09
N GLU A 314 -166.29 -21.48 20.70
CA GLU A 314 -167.18 -22.20 21.62
C GLU A 314 -166.61 -23.56 22.11
N LYS A 315 -165.37 -23.99 21.76
CA LYS A 315 -165.07 -25.46 21.61
C LYS A 315 -163.75 -26.14 22.12
N THR A 316 -162.59 -25.53 22.45
CA THR A 316 -161.32 -26.31 22.73
C THR A 316 -160.31 -25.75 23.77
N THR A 317 -159.44 -26.61 24.40
CA THR A 317 -158.43 -26.22 25.44
C THR A 317 -157.17 -27.14 25.62
N MET A 318 -155.96 -26.52 25.81
CA MET A 318 -154.69 -26.94 26.54
C MET A 318 -153.67 -28.06 26.08
N SER A 319 -152.33 -27.78 26.19
CA SER A 319 -151.25 -28.56 26.91
C SER A 319 -149.77 -28.06 26.67
N LYS A 320 -148.71 -28.80 27.08
CA LYS A 320 -147.38 -28.31 27.57
C LYS A 320 -146.12 -29.17 27.20
N ALA A 321 -144.88 -28.65 27.37
CA ALA A 321 -143.58 -29.24 26.89
C ALA A 321 -142.37 -29.30 27.90
N ALA A 322 -141.14 -29.65 27.43
CA ALA A 322 -139.96 -30.15 28.21
C ALA A 322 -138.61 -29.31 28.13
N LYS A 323 -137.48 -29.77 28.72
CA LYS A 323 -136.37 -28.88 29.22
C LYS A 323 -134.89 -29.40 29.45
N ASN A 324 -134.34 -30.44 28.80
CA ASN A 324 -133.28 -31.31 29.44
C ASN A 324 -131.76 -31.33 29.00
N LEU A 325 -131.27 -30.66 27.95
CA LEU A 325 -130.11 -31.20 27.15
C LEU A 325 -128.62 -30.84 27.50
N SER A 326 -128.26 -30.23 28.64
CA SER A 326 -127.08 -29.31 28.67
C SER A 326 -125.71 -29.75 29.26
N ARG A 327 -125.45 -31.00 29.72
CA ARG A 327 -124.48 -31.20 30.85
C ARG A 327 -123.09 -31.85 30.60
N GLU A 328 -122.78 -32.47 29.46
CA GLU A 328 -121.74 -33.54 29.43
C GLU A 328 -120.28 -33.13 29.10
N SER A 329 -120.04 -31.95 28.52
CA SER A 329 -118.83 -31.69 27.70
C SER A 329 -117.45 -31.55 28.41
N GLY A 330 -117.37 -31.53 29.74
CA GLY A 330 -116.24 -30.91 30.46
C GLY A 330 -114.98 -31.75 30.77
N LYS A 331 -114.94 -33.06 30.47
CA LYS A 331 -113.99 -33.99 31.12
C LYS A 331 -112.62 -34.19 30.43
N VAL A 332 -112.47 -33.87 29.14
CA VAL A 332 -111.39 -34.43 28.29
C VAL A 332 -110.00 -33.83 28.52
N PHE A 333 -109.89 -32.54 28.85
CA PHE A 333 -108.62 -31.78 28.71
C PHE A 333 -107.45 -32.20 29.63
N LYS A 334 -107.67 -32.90 30.75
CA LYS A 334 -106.63 -33.08 31.78
C LYS A 334 -105.53 -34.10 31.46
N VAL A 335 -105.71 -34.98 30.47
CA VAL A 335 -104.80 -36.11 30.22
C VAL A 335 -103.52 -35.70 29.48
N ILE A 336 -103.60 -34.68 28.61
CA ILE A 336 -102.56 -34.35 27.61
C ILE A 336 -101.24 -33.92 28.29
N HIS A 337 -101.31 -33.03 29.28
CA HIS A 337 -100.15 -32.32 29.84
C HIS A 337 -99.16 -33.24 30.60
N GLY A 338 -99.60 -34.44 31.02
CA GLY A 338 -98.77 -35.35 31.81
C GLY A 338 -97.62 -35.99 31.03
N LYS A 339 -97.69 -36.06 29.70
CA LYS A 339 -96.67 -36.74 28.87
C LYS A 339 -95.52 -35.87 28.37
N GLU A 340 -95.65 -34.55 28.49
CA GLU A 340 -94.63 -33.61 28.04
C GLU A 340 -93.41 -33.59 28.97
N MET A 341 -93.61 -33.85 30.27
CA MET A 341 -92.57 -33.81 31.32
C MET A 341 -91.55 -34.96 31.25
N GLU A 342 -91.96 -36.16 30.79
CA GLU A 342 -91.08 -37.34 30.75
C GLU A 342 -89.96 -37.21 29.72
N ILE A 343 -90.20 -36.48 28.63
CA ILE A 343 -89.26 -36.35 27.50
C ILE A 343 -88.01 -35.57 27.91
N ALA A 344 -88.18 -34.45 28.61
CA ALA A 344 -87.09 -33.53 28.97
C ALA A 344 -86.03 -34.13 29.93
N LEU A 345 -86.36 -35.22 30.63
CA LEU A 345 -85.41 -35.90 31.52
C LEU A 345 -84.42 -36.79 30.74
N LEU A 346 -84.89 -37.46 29.68
CA LEU A 346 -84.07 -38.40 28.90
C LEU A 346 -82.99 -37.71 28.07
N GLU A 347 -83.25 -36.50 27.58
CA GLU A 347 -82.29 -35.72 26.78
C GLU A 347 -81.05 -35.27 27.59
N ASN A 348 -81.22 -35.04 28.90
CA ASN A 348 -80.14 -34.66 29.80
C ASN A 348 -79.17 -35.82 30.08
N GLU A 349 -79.68 -37.03 30.31
CA GLU A 349 -78.81 -38.20 30.55
C GLU A 349 -77.99 -38.58 29.31
N MET A 350 -78.62 -38.50 28.12
CA MET A 350 -77.97 -38.75 26.83
C MET A 350 -76.77 -37.82 26.60
N SER A 351 -76.87 -36.57 27.08
CA SER A 351 -75.84 -35.55 26.94
C SER A 351 -74.62 -35.83 27.83
N ARG A 352 -74.81 -36.36 29.05
CA ARG A 352 -73.71 -36.72 29.98
C ARG A 352 -72.84 -37.84 29.41
N VAL A 353 -73.45 -38.95 28.99
CA VAL A 353 -72.75 -40.14 28.47
C VAL A 353 -71.88 -39.82 27.24
N LYS A 354 -72.27 -38.82 26.44
CA LYS A 354 -71.52 -38.38 25.26
C LYS A 354 -70.17 -37.72 25.62
N ILE A 355 -70.07 -37.06 26.78
CA ILE A 355 -68.83 -36.42 27.25
C ILE A 355 -67.85 -37.46 27.77
N ASP A 356 -68.32 -38.41 28.59
CA ASP A 356 -67.48 -39.48 29.15
C ASP A 356 -66.84 -40.35 28.05
N LYS A 357 -67.58 -40.58 26.95
CA LYS A 357 -67.06 -41.27 25.76
C LYS A 357 -65.91 -40.49 25.10
N LEU A 358 -66.02 -39.17 24.93
CA LEU A 358 -64.97 -38.38 24.27
C LEU A 358 -63.68 -38.35 25.10
N ASN A 359 -63.80 -38.22 26.43
CA ASN A 359 -62.65 -38.24 27.34
C ASN A 359 -61.91 -39.60 27.31
N THR A 360 -62.65 -40.72 27.28
CA THR A 360 -62.03 -42.07 27.21
C THR A 360 -61.38 -42.35 25.86
N GLN A 361 -61.92 -41.84 24.75
CA GLN A 361 -61.27 -41.95 23.43
C GLN A 361 -59.94 -41.18 23.41
N SER A 362 -59.91 -39.92 23.86
CA SER A 362 -58.70 -39.09 23.85
C SER A 362 -57.55 -39.68 24.67
N HIS A 363 -57.84 -40.32 25.82
CA HIS A 363 -56.81 -40.97 26.62
C HIS A 363 -56.25 -42.25 25.95
N THR A 364 -57.09 -42.99 25.21
CA THR A 364 -56.66 -44.20 24.48
C THR A 364 -55.69 -43.82 23.34
N GLU A 365 -55.99 -42.76 22.60
CA GLU A 365 -55.13 -42.26 21.51
C GLU A 365 -53.74 -41.81 21.98
N GLN A 366 -53.62 -41.32 23.23
CA GLN A 366 -52.34 -40.95 23.84
C GLN A 366 -51.50 -42.20 24.18
N LEU A 367 -52.12 -43.22 24.78
CA LEU A 367 -51.44 -44.47 25.15
C LEU A 367 -50.96 -45.26 23.92
N ASP A 368 -51.74 -45.27 22.83
CA ASP A 368 -51.31 -45.88 21.57
C ASP A 368 -50.08 -45.16 20.96
N GLN A 369 -49.95 -43.85 21.13
CA GLN A 369 -48.77 -43.10 20.67
C GLN A 369 -47.52 -43.45 21.48
N GLU A 370 -47.60 -43.49 22.82
CA GLU A 370 -46.48 -43.89 23.66
C GLU A 370 -46.04 -45.34 23.41
N LEU A 371 -47.00 -46.27 23.24
CA LEU A 371 -46.73 -47.67 22.92
C LEU A 371 -45.98 -47.82 21.58
N ASN A 372 -46.39 -47.09 20.53
CA ASN A 372 -45.73 -47.15 19.23
C ASN A 372 -44.30 -46.59 19.29
N ASN A 373 -44.06 -45.53 20.06
CA ASN A 373 -42.72 -44.98 20.27
C ASN A 373 -41.79 -45.98 20.96
N GLN A 374 -42.25 -46.60 22.06
CA GLN A 374 -41.48 -47.63 22.77
C GLN A 374 -41.18 -48.87 21.89
N LEU A 375 -42.14 -49.30 21.07
CA LEU A 375 -41.94 -50.40 20.10
C LEU A 375 -40.96 -50.05 18.97
N ALA A 376 -40.73 -48.77 18.67
CA ALA A 376 -39.73 -48.34 17.70
C ALA A 376 -38.31 -48.42 18.29
N GLU A 377 -38.11 -47.89 19.50
CA GLU A 377 -36.83 -47.94 20.22
C GLU A 377 -36.34 -49.39 20.44
N LEU A 378 -37.25 -50.27 20.88
CA LEU A 378 -36.93 -51.68 21.17
C LEU A 378 -36.40 -52.41 19.92
N LYS A 379 -37.05 -52.20 18.76
CA LYS A 379 -36.61 -52.75 17.46
C LYS A 379 -35.25 -52.22 16.99
N GLU A 380 -34.82 -51.05 17.45
CA GLU A 380 -33.48 -50.54 17.16
C GLU A 380 -32.43 -51.17 18.08
N LYS A 381 -32.74 -51.36 19.36
CA LYS A 381 -31.85 -52.08 20.30
C LYS A 381 -31.64 -53.55 19.87
N ASP A 382 -32.69 -54.24 19.42
CA ASP A 382 -32.57 -55.62 18.92
C ASP A 382 -31.62 -55.72 17.72
N LYS A 383 -31.69 -54.78 16.76
CA LYS A 383 -30.77 -54.72 15.61
C LYS A 383 -29.31 -54.46 16.01
N MET A 384 -29.07 -53.77 17.11
CA MET A 384 -27.71 -53.61 17.67
C MET A 384 -27.24 -54.90 18.35
N ILE A 385 -28.12 -55.56 19.09
CA ILE A 385 -27.82 -56.81 19.81
C ILE A 385 -27.46 -57.95 18.84
N GLU A 386 -28.19 -58.11 17.72
CA GLU A 386 -27.88 -59.17 16.74
C GLU A 386 -26.52 -58.97 16.04
N LYS A 387 -26.09 -57.72 15.80
CA LYS A 387 -24.73 -57.45 15.28
C LYS A 387 -23.66 -57.97 16.23
N TYR A 388 -23.74 -57.60 17.51
CA TYR A 388 -22.77 -58.04 18.53
C TYR A 388 -22.79 -59.56 18.76
N LYS A 389 -23.97 -60.21 18.73
CA LYS A 389 -24.08 -61.68 18.77
C LYS A 389 -23.32 -62.36 17.62
N MET A 390 -23.39 -61.79 16.41
CA MET A 390 -22.72 -62.33 15.23
C MET A 390 -21.18 -62.21 15.35
N GLU A 391 -20.68 -61.05 15.78
CA GLU A 391 -19.25 -60.81 16.01
C GLU A 391 -18.67 -61.74 17.10
N ILE A 392 -19.39 -61.92 18.21
CA ILE A 392 -18.98 -62.80 19.32
C ILE A 392 -18.83 -64.25 18.86
N ARG A 393 -19.77 -64.76 18.05
CA ARG A 393 -19.69 -66.13 17.50
C ARG A 393 -18.45 -66.31 16.61
N GLN A 394 -18.20 -65.39 15.69
CA GLN A 394 -17.03 -65.46 14.80
C GLN A 394 -15.71 -65.51 15.59
N ARG A 395 -15.59 -64.77 16.70
CA ARG A 395 -14.42 -64.81 17.57
C ARG A 395 -14.27 -66.08 18.39
N HIS A 396 -15.37 -66.75 18.75
CA HIS A 396 -15.33 -68.01 19.48
C HIS A 396 -14.78 -69.15 18.60
N ASP A 397 -15.30 -69.24 17.37
CA ASP A 397 -14.87 -70.21 16.34
C ASP A 397 -13.39 -70.11 15.95
N GLU A 398 -12.73 -68.96 16.15
CA GLU A 398 -11.29 -68.76 15.94
C GLU A 398 -10.42 -69.30 17.08
N ILE A 399 -10.97 -69.40 18.30
CA ILE A 399 -10.24 -69.77 19.51
C ILE A 399 -10.15 -71.29 19.65
N GLU A 400 -11.27 -72.01 19.51
CA GLU A 400 -11.30 -73.48 19.64
C GLU A 400 -10.31 -74.16 18.67
N LYS A 401 -10.25 -73.66 17.43
CA LYS A 401 -9.36 -74.17 16.37
C LYS A 401 -7.87 -74.05 16.72
N LYS A 402 -7.48 -73.07 17.53
CA LYS A 402 -6.08 -72.87 17.97
C LYS A 402 -5.73 -73.77 19.14
N MET A 403 -6.66 -73.98 20.08
CA MET A 403 -6.44 -74.80 21.28
C MET A 403 -6.09 -76.26 20.91
N TYR A 404 -6.82 -76.85 19.95
CA TYR A 404 -6.66 -78.26 19.55
C TYR A 404 -5.29 -78.62 18.95
N VAL A 405 -4.49 -77.63 18.53
CA VAL A 405 -3.17 -77.87 17.90
C VAL A 405 -2.08 -78.13 18.93
N VAL A 406 -2.19 -77.54 20.14
CA VAL A 406 -1.13 -77.52 21.16
C VAL A 406 -0.95 -78.88 21.83
N ASP A 407 -2.04 -79.49 22.30
CA ASP A 407 -2.02 -80.76 23.06
C ASP A 407 -1.36 -81.93 22.31
N ARG A 408 -1.38 -81.89 20.97
CA ARG A 408 -0.84 -82.95 20.11
C ARG A 408 0.69 -83.04 20.15
N LEU A 409 1.39 -81.95 20.51
CA LEU A 409 2.85 -81.89 20.43
C LEU A 409 3.55 -82.44 21.68
N ASN A 410 3.03 -82.11 22.88
CA ASN A 410 3.71 -82.43 24.15
C ASN A 410 3.93 -83.95 24.36
N ARG A 411 2.97 -84.79 23.94
CA ARG A 411 3.03 -86.26 24.12
C ARG A 411 4.15 -87.00 23.37
N LYS A 412 4.94 -86.32 22.52
CA LYS A 412 6.03 -86.98 21.77
C LYS A 412 7.40 -86.94 22.43
N PHE A 413 7.60 -86.12 23.47
CA PHE A 413 8.96 -85.81 23.96
C PHE A 413 9.49 -86.82 25.00
N GLU A 414 8.61 -87.45 25.79
CA GLU A 414 8.98 -88.17 27.01
C GLU A 414 9.68 -89.54 26.78
N ASN A 415 9.61 -90.12 25.58
CA ASN A 415 9.94 -91.54 25.35
C ASN A 415 11.44 -91.88 25.11
N MET A 416 12.37 -90.92 25.10
CA MET A 416 13.68 -91.10 24.41
C MET A 416 14.93 -91.27 25.29
N CYS A 417 14.87 -91.26 26.63
CA CYS A 417 16.01 -90.84 27.47
C CYS A 417 16.60 -91.86 28.50
N THR A 418 16.61 -93.19 28.27
CA THR A 418 16.69 -94.16 29.40
C THR A 418 17.81 -95.24 29.46
N ASN A 419 18.80 -95.38 28.56
CA ASN A 419 19.75 -96.53 28.63
C ASN A 419 21.23 -96.29 28.26
N ALA A 420 22.14 -96.89 29.07
CA ALA A 420 23.50 -97.44 28.80
C ALA A 420 24.77 -96.72 29.37
N ASP A 421 25.65 -97.47 30.07
CA ASP A 421 27.15 -97.43 30.05
C ASP A 421 27.84 -98.40 31.06
N GLU A 422 29.02 -98.99 30.72
CA GLU A 422 30.26 -99.23 31.53
C GLU A 422 31.25 -100.31 30.94
N PRO A 423 32.59 -100.30 31.23
CA PRO A 423 33.65 -100.94 30.40
C PRO A 423 34.83 -101.69 31.14
N GLU A 424 36.07 -101.64 30.59
CA GLU A 424 37.39 -102.27 30.98
C GLU A 424 37.69 -103.70 30.46
N ASN A 425 38.93 -104.24 30.29
CA ASN A 425 40.35 -103.85 30.60
C ASN A 425 41.35 -104.36 29.48
N LEU A 426 42.70 -104.23 29.60
CA LEU A 426 43.70 -104.55 28.54
C LEU A 426 44.99 -105.32 28.99
N GLY A 427 45.95 -105.51 28.06
CA GLY A 427 47.29 -106.12 28.22
C GLY A 427 48.19 -105.79 27.00
N PRO A 428 49.50 -106.16 26.97
CA PRO A 428 50.67 -105.41 26.42
C PRO A 428 50.64 -104.74 25.02
N LEU A 429 49.61 -104.91 24.19
CA LEU A 429 49.15 -103.81 23.34
C LEU A 429 48.96 -102.54 24.18
N GLU A 430 48.51 -102.68 25.43
CA GLU A 430 48.47 -101.67 26.48
C GLU A 430 49.80 -100.91 26.69
N ALA A 431 50.96 -101.46 26.31
CA ALA A 431 52.26 -100.77 26.43
C ALA A 431 52.52 -99.82 25.25
N THR A 432 52.24 -100.24 24.01
CA THR A 432 52.26 -99.34 22.84
C THR A 432 51.09 -98.37 22.89
N ILE A 433 49.92 -98.80 23.35
CA ILE A 433 48.80 -97.96 23.77
C ILE A 433 49.21 -97.05 24.93
N LYS A 434 50.10 -97.40 25.86
CA LYS A 434 50.61 -96.45 26.89
C LYS A 434 51.49 -95.35 26.30
N ASN A 435 52.25 -95.63 25.25
CA ASN A 435 53.01 -94.58 24.55
C ASN A 435 52.12 -93.77 23.60
N LEU A 436 51.23 -94.41 22.83
CA LEU A 436 50.25 -93.73 21.99
C LEU A 436 49.21 -92.96 22.81
N THR A 437 48.86 -93.40 24.03
CA THR A 437 48.05 -92.61 24.97
C THR A 437 48.88 -91.58 25.71
N LYS A 438 50.19 -91.74 25.91
CA LYS A 438 51.05 -90.61 26.32
C LYS A 438 51.08 -89.54 25.24
N GLU A 439 51.29 -89.91 23.98
CA GLU A 439 51.25 -89.00 22.83
C GLU A 439 49.85 -88.41 22.64
N THR A 440 48.79 -89.20 22.78
CA THR A 440 47.40 -88.70 22.74
C THR A 440 47.09 -87.83 23.96
N THR A 441 47.66 -88.08 25.16
CA THR A 441 47.54 -87.17 26.29
C THR A 441 48.34 -85.90 26.09
N ALA A 442 49.51 -85.95 25.45
CA ALA A 442 50.30 -84.77 25.10
C ALA A 442 49.58 -83.91 24.05
N ILE A 443 49.06 -84.55 22.99
CA ILE A 443 48.24 -83.91 21.95
C ILE A 443 46.94 -83.40 22.55
N THR A 444 46.24 -84.13 23.43
CA THR A 444 45.02 -83.61 24.07
C THR A 444 45.29 -82.57 25.17
N THR A 445 46.48 -82.54 25.80
CA THR A 445 46.88 -81.37 26.60
C THR A 445 47.17 -80.17 25.71
N GLN A 446 47.82 -80.35 24.55
CA GLN A 446 47.99 -79.28 23.56
C GLN A 446 46.65 -78.81 22.99
N SER A 447 45.70 -79.72 22.71
CA SER A 447 44.33 -79.37 22.32
C SER A 447 43.61 -78.63 23.44
N ARG A 448 43.72 -79.04 24.71
CA ARG A 448 43.14 -78.32 25.85
C ARG A 448 43.79 -76.95 26.09
N GLU A 449 45.09 -76.81 25.81
CA GLU A 449 45.78 -75.53 25.82
C GLU A 449 45.32 -74.63 24.68
N LEU A 450 45.16 -75.18 23.47
CA LEU A 450 44.61 -74.48 22.30
C LEU A 450 43.14 -74.09 22.53
N GLU A 451 42.29 -74.99 23.02
CA GLU A 451 40.92 -74.74 23.48
C GLU A 451 40.89 -73.64 24.54
N ARG A 452 41.83 -73.65 25.51
CA ARG A 452 41.94 -72.59 26.52
C ARG A 452 42.39 -71.25 25.94
N THR A 453 43.29 -71.23 24.95
CA THR A 453 43.64 -70.00 24.23
C THR A 453 42.51 -69.52 23.32
N TRP A 454 41.75 -70.43 22.71
CA TRP A 454 40.59 -70.11 21.90
C TRP A 454 39.45 -69.57 22.77
N LEU A 455 39.16 -70.19 23.92
CA LEU A 455 38.18 -69.67 24.89
C LEU A 455 38.58 -68.30 25.45
N LYS A 456 39.88 -68.04 25.69
CA LYS A 456 40.38 -66.70 26.01
C LYS A 456 40.11 -65.72 24.87
N LEU A 457 40.58 -66.03 23.66
CA LEU A 457 40.43 -65.15 22.49
C LEU A 457 38.95 -64.93 22.13
N GLN A 458 38.09 -65.92 22.36
CA GLN A 458 36.63 -65.83 22.20
C GLN A 458 36.00 -64.96 23.29
N THR A 459 36.53 -64.99 24.53
CA THR A 459 36.08 -64.10 25.62
C THR A 459 36.54 -62.67 25.37
N GLU A 460 37.78 -62.47 24.93
CA GLU A 460 38.35 -61.19 24.51
C GLU A 460 37.58 -60.62 23.30
N TYR A 461 37.25 -61.46 22.30
CA TYR A 461 36.40 -61.09 21.18
C TYR A 461 34.99 -60.70 21.60
N VAL A 462 34.34 -61.47 22.49
CA VAL A 462 33.01 -61.13 23.03
C VAL A 462 33.08 -59.83 23.86
N GLN A 463 34.16 -59.59 24.60
CA GLN A 463 34.38 -58.32 25.30
C GLN A 463 34.49 -57.16 24.30
N VAL A 464 35.32 -57.28 23.26
CA VAL A 464 35.46 -56.24 22.21
C VAL A 464 34.15 -56.01 21.44
N VAL A 465 33.34 -57.05 21.22
CA VAL A 465 32.00 -56.91 20.64
C VAL A 465 31.06 -56.17 21.59
N ASN A 466 31.06 -56.48 22.89
CA ASN A 466 30.25 -55.77 23.89
C ASN A 466 30.70 -54.30 24.08
N GLU A 467 32.01 -54.03 23.96
CA GLU A 467 32.59 -52.68 23.98
C GLU A 467 32.19 -51.91 22.71
N MET A 468 32.24 -52.54 21.54
CA MET A 468 31.77 -51.95 20.28
C MET A 468 30.25 -51.68 20.29
N GLU A 469 29.44 -52.58 20.86
CA GLU A 469 28.01 -52.33 21.06
C GLU A 469 27.76 -51.15 22.02
N GLN A 470 28.55 -51.01 23.09
CA GLN A 470 28.49 -49.85 23.98
C GLN A 470 28.92 -48.55 23.28
N GLU A 471 30.03 -48.55 22.54
CA GLU A 471 30.43 -47.39 21.75
C GLU A 471 29.33 -47.00 20.74
N ASN A 472 28.73 -47.99 20.05
CA ASN A 472 27.65 -47.76 19.10
C ASN A 472 26.38 -47.19 19.77
N THR A 473 26.02 -47.61 20.99
CA THR A 473 24.92 -46.95 21.73
C THR A 473 25.28 -45.52 22.10
N THR A 474 26.51 -45.23 22.55
CA THR A 474 26.92 -43.83 22.82
C THR A 474 26.95 -42.97 21.56
N VAL A 475 27.32 -43.52 20.39
CA VAL A 475 27.23 -42.83 19.09
C VAL A 475 25.76 -42.55 18.73
N HIS A 476 24.84 -43.47 19.03
CA HIS A 476 23.41 -43.23 18.83
C HIS A 476 22.84 -42.16 19.78
N GLU A 477 23.27 -42.12 21.04
CA GLU A 477 22.92 -41.07 21.99
C GLU A 477 23.50 -39.70 21.58
N LEU A 478 24.75 -39.66 21.14
CA LEU A 478 25.42 -38.44 20.69
C LEU A 478 24.79 -37.87 19.41
N THR A 479 24.50 -38.71 18.42
CA THR A 479 23.80 -38.29 17.19
C THR A 479 22.36 -37.85 17.48
N SER A 480 21.64 -38.52 18.38
CA SER A 480 20.34 -38.06 18.88
C SER A 480 20.45 -36.67 19.54
N SER A 481 21.41 -36.48 20.45
CA SER A 481 21.70 -35.19 21.10
C SER A 481 22.05 -34.10 20.08
N GLU A 482 22.86 -34.41 19.07
CA GLU A 482 23.20 -33.51 17.97
C GLU A 482 21.96 -33.08 17.20
N THR A 483 21.07 -34.00 16.80
CA THR A 483 19.83 -33.62 16.10
C THR A 483 18.92 -32.73 16.97
N ILE A 484 18.89 -32.93 18.28
CA ILE A 484 18.15 -32.09 19.23
C ILE A 484 18.80 -30.69 19.34
N LEU A 485 20.13 -30.60 19.34
CA LEU A 485 20.87 -29.33 19.34
C LEU A 485 20.72 -28.58 18.01
N GLU A 486 20.78 -29.28 16.88
CA GLU A 486 20.43 -28.80 15.53
C GLU A 486 19.02 -28.19 15.49
N GLN A 487 18.01 -28.91 16.00
CA GLN A 487 16.63 -28.42 16.06
C GLN A 487 16.50 -27.20 16.99
N LYS A 488 17.16 -27.20 18.17
CA LYS A 488 17.22 -26.04 19.06
C LYS A 488 17.87 -24.83 18.37
N LYS A 489 18.98 -25.02 17.66
CA LYS A 489 19.69 -24.01 16.86
C LYS A 489 18.82 -23.46 15.73
N LYS A 490 18.14 -24.32 14.97
CA LYS A 490 17.18 -23.94 13.92
C LYS A 490 16.01 -23.12 14.48
N ARG A 491 15.44 -23.53 15.63
CA ARG A 491 14.36 -22.81 16.34
C ARG A 491 14.81 -21.45 16.87
N LEU A 492 15.97 -21.38 17.52
CA LEU A 492 16.54 -20.12 18.03
C LEU A 492 16.88 -19.16 16.88
N GLY A 493 17.50 -19.66 15.80
CA GLY A 493 17.74 -18.85 14.60
C GLY A 493 16.47 -18.33 13.96
N SER A 494 15.36 -19.09 13.99
CA SER A 494 14.06 -18.60 13.54
C SER A 494 13.51 -17.50 14.44
N ARG A 495 13.58 -17.67 15.77
CA ARG A 495 13.14 -16.66 16.75
C ARG A 495 13.96 -15.36 16.64
N ILE A 496 15.28 -15.47 16.48
CA ILE A 496 16.16 -14.32 16.23
C ILE A 496 15.75 -13.60 14.94
N ARG A 497 15.49 -14.34 13.84
CA ARG A 497 15.00 -13.72 12.59
C ARG A 497 13.69 -12.95 12.78
N SER A 498 12.71 -13.55 13.48
CA SER A 498 11.45 -12.87 13.83
C SER A 498 11.71 -11.57 14.58
N GLN A 499 12.48 -11.64 15.68
CA GLN A 499 12.80 -10.47 16.51
C GLN A 499 13.60 -9.41 15.73
N THR A 500 14.47 -9.77 14.78
CA THR A 500 15.16 -8.80 13.91
C THR A 500 14.25 -8.21 12.83
N ALA A 501 13.15 -8.87 12.46
CA ALA A 501 12.12 -8.29 11.59
C ALA A 501 11.22 -7.33 12.39
N GLU A 502 10.77 -7.75 13.58
CA GLU A 502 10.02 -6.93 14.54
C GLU A 502 10.78 -5.64 14.89
N LEU A 503 12.09 -5.72 15.19
CA LEU A 503 12.93 -4.55 15.47
C LEU A 503 13.10 -3.63 14.25
N LYS A 504 13.15 -4.18 13.03
CA LYS A 504 13.18 -3.36 11.80
C LYS A 504 11.86 -2.65 11.55
N ASP A 505 10.73 -3.31 11.80
CA ASP A 505 9.42 -2.69 11.61
C ASP A 505 9.08 -1.67 12.71
N LEU A 506 9.63 -1.86 13.92
CA LEU A 506 9.67 -0.81 14.94
C LEU A 506 10.53 0.38 14.52
N ASP A 507 11.72 0.17 13.93
CA ASP A 507 12.56 1.27 13.41
C ASP A 507 11.89 2.02 12.24
N THR A 508 11.26 1.33 11.29
CA THR A 508 10.50 2.01 10.21
C THR A 508 9.28 2.76 10.76
N ARG A 509 8.60 2.23 11.78
CA ARG A 509 7.50 2.93 12.47
C ARG A 509 7.98 4.15 13.25
N VAL A 510 9.12 4.05 13.95
CA VAL A 510 9.73 5.19 14.66
C VAL A 510 10.19 6.27 13.68
N ARG A 511 10.83 5.92 12.56
CA ARG A 511 11.15 6.87 11.48
C ARG A 511 9.90 7.53 10.90
N ARG A 512 8.81 6.78 10.70
CA ARG A 512 7.52 7.33 10.26
C ARG A 512 6.98 8.35 11.27
N MET A 513 6.96 8.00 12.56
CA MET A 513 6.54 8.92 13.63
C MET A 513 7.43 10.16 13.73
N HIS A 514 8.75 10.06 13.52
CA HIS A 514 9.61 11.24 13.44
C HIS A 514 9.31 12.11 12.22
N ASN A 515 9.08 11.52 11.04
CA ASN A 515 8.69 12.27 9.84
C ASN A 515 7.34 12.97 10.04
N ASP A 516 6.36 12.30 10.67
CA ASP A 516 5.05 12.87 10.94
C ASP A 516 5.10 13.94 12.06
N MET A 517 6.00 13.79 13.05
CA MET A 517 6.33 14.83 14.03
C MET A 517 7.00 16.05 13.36
N HIS A 518 7.86 15.84 12.37
CA HIS A 518 8.46 16.94 11.60
C HIS A 518 7.38 17.70 10.80
N LYS A 519 6.49 17.00 10.07
CA LYS A 519 5.33 17.62 9.40
C LYS A 519 4.42 18.37 10.38
N LEU A 520 4.18 17.81 11.57
CA LEU A 520 3.38 18.47 12.60
C LEU A 520 4.04 19.76 13.08
N ASN A 521 5.35 19.74 13.34
CA ASN A 521 6.11 20.93 13.75
C ASN A 521 6.18 21.98 12.63
N GLU A 522 6.31 21.56 11.37
CA GLU A 522 6.26 22.42 10.19
C GLU A 522 4.87 23.07 10.04
N ALA A 523 3.79 22.29 10.14
CA ALA A 523 2.42 22.79 10.15
C ALA A 523 2.13 23.70 11.34
N ILE A 524 2.65 23.41 12.54
CA ILE A 524 2.56 24.31 13.71
C ILE A 524 3.30 25.63 13.43
N SER A 525 4.47 25.59 12.79
CA SER A 525 5.21 26.79 12.41
C SER A 525 4.48 27.60 11.34
N GLU A 526 3.87 26.96 10.34
CA GLU A 526 2.99 27.62 9.37
C GLU A 526 1.76 28.23 10.02
N HIS A 527 1.06 27.48 10.87
CA HIS A 527 -0.13 27.98 11.56
C HIS A 527 0.20 29.13 12.51
N LYS A 528 1.35 29.09 13.18
CA LYS A 528 1.85 30.23 13.96
C LYS A 528 2.16 31.42 13.05
N GLY A 529 2.87 31.24 11.93
CA GLY A 529 3.15 32.32 10.99
C GLY A 529 1.88 32.97 10.42
N LYS A 530 0.85 32.16 10.11
CA LYS A 530 -0.47 32.63 9.66
C LYS A 530 -1.24 33.35 10.79
N HIS A 531 -1.18 32.83 12.01
CA HIS A 531 -1.76 33.45 13.20
C HIS A 531 -1.13 34.82 13.47
N ASP A 532 0.20 34.90 13.51
CA ASP A 532 0.94 36.12 13.82
C ASP A 532 0.76 37.16 12.71
N ALA A 533 0.66 36.74 11.44
CA ALA A 533 0.28 37.63 10.33
C ALA A 533 -1.16 38.17 10.44
N LEU A 534 -2.13 37.33 10.83
CA LEU A 534 -3.51 37.77 11.07
C LEU A 534 -3.64 38.67 12.30
N ALA A 535 -2.86 38.41 13.35
CA ALA A 535 -2.78 39.27 14.54
C ALA A 535 -2.26 40.66 14.16
N ASN A 536 -1.12 40.73 13.45
CA ASN A 536 -0.57 41.99 12.94
C ASN A 536 -1.56 42.72 12.01
N SER A 537 -2.26 42.00 11.13
CA SER A 537 -3.29 42.59 10.26
C SER A 537 -4.48 43.16 11.06
N ASN A 538 -4.88 42.50 12.14
CA ASN A 538 -5.94 42.99 13.02
C ASN A 538 -5.49 44.19 13.86
N GLU A 539 -4.24 44.23 14.33
CA GLU A 539 -3.67 45.41 15.00
C GLU A 539 -3.62 46.62 14.04
N ILE A 540 -3.18 46.42 12.79
CA ILE A 540 -3.20 47.46 11.75
C ILE A 540 -4.64 47.97 11.54
N LEU A 541 -5.59 47.09 11.25
CA LEU A 541 -7.00 47.45 11.07
C LEU A 541 -7.59 48.17 12.29
N GLN A 542 -7.24 47.76 13.52
CA GLN A 542 -7.64 48.46 14.73
C GLN A 542 -7.06 49.88 14.80
N THR A 543 -5.78 50.07 14.44
CA THR A 543 -5.20 51.43 14.37
C THR A 543 -5.81 52.28 13.26
N GLU A 544 -6.18 51.69 12.13
CA GLU A 544 -6.88 52.36 11.03
C GLU A 544 -8.28 52.81 11.47
N PHE A 545 -9.12 51.92 12.03
CA PHE A 545 -10.42 52.30 12.58
C PHE A 545 -10.34 53.33 13.71
N ILE A 546 -9.32 53.26 14.59
CA ILE A 546 -9.09 54.26 15.64
C ILE A 546 -8.72 55.63 15.04
N ASN A 547 -8.03 55.66 13.89
CA ASN A 547 -7.66 56.91 13.23
C ASN A 547 -8.85 57.48 12.41
N GLU A 548 -9.60 56.64 11.70
CA GLU A 548 -10.84 57.02 11.03
C GLU A 548 -11.87 57.58 12.02
N LEU A 549 -12.06 56.92 13.17
CA LEU A 549 -12.97 57.39 14.22
C LEU A 549 -12.54 58.76 14.78
N LYS A 550 -11.24 58.98 15.01
CA LYS A 550 -10.72 60.32 15.40
C LYS A 550 -10.92 61.37 14.32
N GLU A 551 -10.79 61.00 13.04
CA GLU A 551 -11.04 61.95 11.95
C GLU A 551 -12.53 62.32 11.89
N LEU A 552 -13.43 61.33 12.03
CA LEU A 552 -14.88 61.57 12.10
C LEU A 552 -15.28 62.39 13.34
N GLU A 553 -14.67 62.15 14.51
CA GLU A 553 -14.81 63.00 15.69
C GLU A 553 -14.35 64.44 15.39
N GLN A 554 -13.19 64.61 14.75
CA GLN A 554 -12.66 65.93 14.39
C GLN A 554 -13.56 66.65 13.37
N GLN A 555 -14.11 65.93 12.39
CA GLN A 555 -15.07 66.45 11.42
C GLN A 555 -16.39 66.84 12.10
N SER A 556 -16.86 66.06 13.08
CA SER A 556 -18.06 66.36 13.88
C SER A 556 -17.87 67.63 14.71
N VAL A 557 -16.76 67.76 15.46
CA VAL A 557 -16.44 68.98 16.24
C VAL A 557 -16.32 70.21 15.34
N GLN A 558 -15.79 70.06 14.12
CA GLN A 558 -15.80 71.15 13.12
C GLN A 558 -17.21 71.50 12.64
N ALA A 559 -18.12 70.53 12.50
CA ALA A 559 -19.51 70.76 12.13
C ALA A 559 -20.29 71.46 13.26
N GLU A 560 -20.12 71.02 14.52
CA GLU A 560 -20.70 71.68 15.69
C GLU A 560 -20.24 73.14 15.82
N SER A 561 -18.94 73.40 15.64
CA SER A 561 -18.37 74.76 15.63
C SER A 561 -19.00 75.66 14.55
N LYS A 562 -19.21 75.14 13.33
CA LYS A 562 -19.92 75.85 12.24
C LYS A 562 -21.39 76.09 12.57
N ILE A 563 -22.06 75.11 13.20
CA ILE A 563 -23.45 75.24 13.67
C ILE A 563 -23.55 76.34 14.73
N GLU A 564 -22.61 76.43 15.66
CA GLU A 564 -22.62 77.46 16.70
C GLU A 564 -22.35 78.86 16.14
N SER A 565 -21.42 79.01 15.19
CA SER A 565 -21.25 80.28 14.44
C SER A 565 -22.57 80.70 13.78
N CYS A 566 -23.23 79.77 13.08
CA CYS A 566 -24.51 80.02 12.43
C CYS A 566 -25.64 80.38 13.42
N LYS A 567 -25.66 79.81 14.64
CA LYS A 567 -26.58 80.24 15.70
C LYS A 567 -26.30 81.67 16.18
N LEU A 568 -25.03 82.02 16.38
CA LEU A 568 -24.62 83.37 16.81
C LEU A 568 -24.92 84.42 15.73
N GLU A 569 -24.66 84.11 14.46
CA GLU A 569 -25.04 84.92 13.30
C GLU A 569 -26.56 85.09 13.22
N LYS A 570 -27.33 84.01 13.38
CA LYS A 570 -28.80 84.06 13.45
C LYS A 570 -29.29 84.92 14.61
N GLN A 571 -28.70 84.83 15.80
CA GLN A 571 -29.09 85.66 16.94
C GLN A 571 -28.79 87.14 16.67
N SER A 572 -27.61 87.45 16.13
CA SER A 572 -27.26 88.81 15.71
C SER A 572 -28.24 89.38 14.69
N LEU A 573 -28.69 88.57 13.72
CA LEU A 573 -29.71 88.96 12.74
C LEU A 573 -31.09 89.17 13.39
N LEU A 574 -31.48 88.33 14.36
CA LEU A 574 -32.72 88.53 15.12
C LEU A 574 -32.69 89.81 15.96
N ASP A 575 -31.57 90.12 16.62
CA ASP A 575 -31.39 91.35 17.39
C ASP A 575 -31.45 92.60 16.48
N GLN A 576 -30.86 92.51 15.29
CA GLN A 576 -30.97 93.55 14.25
C GLN A 576 -32.42 93.73 13.75
N ILE A 577 -33.16 92.63 13.54
CA ILE A 577 -34.58 92.68 13.17
C ILE A 577 -35.40 93.33 14.30
N MET A 578 -35.17 92.96 15.55
CA MET A 578 -35.87 93.53 16.72
C MET A 578 -35.65 95.04 16.86
N GLU A 579 -34.43 95.54 16.66
CA GLU A 579 -34.20 96.99 16.63
C GLU A 579 -34.81 97.64 15.38
N SER A 580 -34.84 96.97 14.22
CA SER A 580 -35.54 97.49 13.04
C SER A 580 -37.06 97.62 13.26
N GLU A 581 -37.71 96.64 13.90
CA GLU A 581 -39.12 96.73 14.32
C GLU A 581 -39.36 97.87 15.30
N ARG A 582 -38.43 98.07 16.24
CA ARG A 582 -38.50 99.17 17.21
C ARG A 582 -38.41 100.53 16.52
N GLN A 583 -37.55 100.67 15.51
CA GLN A 583 -37.48 101.88 14.68
C GLN A 583 -38.77 102.06 13.87
N ILE A 584 -39.34 101.01 13.28
CA ILE A 584 -40.63 101.07 12.58
C ILE A 584 -41.73 101.57 13.53
N LYS A 585 -41.90 100.97 14.71
CA LYS A 585 -42.89 101.38 15.72
C LYS A 585 -42.68 102.81 16.22
N LEU A 586 -41.43 103.28 16.28
CA LEU A 586 -41.08 104.66 16.60
C LEU A 586 -41.48 105.65 15.49
N TRP A 587 -41.33 105.26 14.22
CA TRP A 587 -41.79 106.05 13.08
C TRP A 587 -43.31 106.03 12.92
N GLU A 588 -43.98 104.90 13.13
CA GLU A 588 -45.45 104.81 13.20
C GLU A 588 -46.01 105.76 14.26
N LYS A 589 -45.41 105.77 15.47
CA LYS A 589 -45.83 106.69 16.55
C LYS A 589 -45.58 108.16 16.21
N LYS A 590 -44.49 108.50 15.50
CA LYS A 590 -44.26 109.86 14.98
C LYS A 590 -45.35 110.27 13.98
N ILE A 591 -45.65 109.41 13.01
CA ILE A 591 -46.68 109.65 11.98
C ILE A 591 -48.08 109.77 12.62
N GLN A 592 -48.36 109.00 13.66
CA GLN A 592 -49.61 109.09 14.40
C GLN A 592 -49.74 110.41 15.16
N LEU A 593 -48.68 110.84 15.87
CA LEU A 593 -48.63 112.16 16.51
C LEU A 593 -48.73 113.31 15.49
N GLU A 594 -48.09 113.18 14.32
CA GLU A 594 -48.20 114.14 13.23
C GLU A 594 -49.66 114.27 12.75
N LYS A 595 -50.34 113.16 12.48
CA LYS A 595 -51.78 113.14 12.12
C LYS A 595 -52.65 113.76 13.21
N GLU A 596 -52.41 113.44 14.49
CA GLU A 596 -53.15 114.00 15.62
C GLU A 596 -52.94 115.52 15.73
N THR A 597 -51.70 116.02 15.57
CA THR A 597 -51.45 117.46 15.51
C THR A 597 -52.08 118.12 14.29
N GLN A 598 -52.12 117.44 13.13
CA GLN A 598 -52.71 117.97 11.90
C GLN A 598 -54.25 118.02 11.97
N GLN A 599 -54.89 117.10 12.69
CA GLN A 599 -56.32 117.18 13.04
C GLN A 599 -56.60 118.28 14.07
N ALA A 600 -55.73 118.45 15.07
CA ALA A 600 -55.84 119.55 16.03
C ALA A 600 -55.61 120.94 15.41
N LEU A 601 -54.98 121.01 14.23
CA LEU A 601 -54.76 122.23 13.45
C LEU A 601 -55.80 122.48 12.34
N ASP A 602 -56.88 121.70 12.26
CA ASP A 602 -57.89 121.81 11.20
C ASP A 602 -58.65 123.17 11.25
N PRO A 603 -58.51 124.05 10.23
CA PRO A 603 -59.15 125.37 10.22
C PRO A 603 -60.68 125.37 10.05
N THR A 604 -61.34 124.22 10.05
CA THR A 604 -62.80 124.12 10.07
C THR A 604 -63.38 124.19 11.49
N VAL A 605 -62.61 123.78 12.51
CA VAL A 605 -63.00 123.87 13.91
C VAL A 605 -63.01 125.34 14.35
N GLY A 606 -64.15 125.84 14.81
CA GLY A 606 -64.35 127.24 15.19
C GLY A 606 -65.00 128.14 14.13
N GLN A 607 -65.16 127.69 12.87
CA GLN A 607 -65.86 128.50 11.85
C GLN A 607 -67.31 128.83 12.21
N SER A 608 -67.96 128.02 13.04
CA SER A 608 -69.30 128.25 13.58
C SER A 608 -69.37 129.53 14.42
N GLU A 609 -68.34 129.81 15.21
CA GLU A 609 -68.25 130.99 16.09
C GLU A 609 -67.88 132.25 15.30
N VAL A 610 -66.95 132.15 14.35
CA VAL A 610 -66.64 133.22 13.39
C VAL A 610 -67.92 133.64 12.63
N LYS A 611 -68.65 132.67 12.07
CA LYS A 611 -69.95 132.89 11.41
C LYS A 611 -71.06 133.30 12.37
N SER A 612 -70.85 133.28 13.68
CA SER A 612 -71.75 133.88 14.68
C SER A 612 -71.43 135.37 14.87
N MET A 613 -70.15 135.70 15.08
CA MET A 613 -69.66 137.07 15.20
C MET A 613 -69.96 137.91 13.94
N GLU A 614 -69.80 137.36 12.74
CA GLU A 614 -70.17 138.02 11.48
C GLU A 614 -71.66 138.43 11.43
N ARG A 615 -72.55 137.59 11.96
CA ARG A 615 -74.00 137.89 12.02
C ARG A 615 -74.32 138.97 13.04
N GLU A 616 -73.56 139.07 14.14
CA GLU A 616 -73.76 140.16 15.11
C GLU A 616 -73.21 141.49 14.60
N ILE A 617 -72.05 141.49 13.92
CA ILE A 617 -71.54 142.66 13.19
C ILE A 617 -72.56 143.14 12.15
N HIS A 618 -73.26 142.23 11.48
CA HIS A 618 -74.34 142.58 10.56
C HIS A 618 -75.56 143.20 11.28
N ARG A 619 -75.95 142.69 12.46
CA ARG A 619 -77.02 143.31 13.29
C ARG A 619 -76.63 144.70 13.79
N MET A 620 -75.37 144.93 14.18
CA MET A 620 -74.90 146.27 14.57
C MET A 620 -74.90 147.25 13.39
N LYS A 621 -74.51 146.80 12.18
CA LYS A 621 -74.62 147.63 10.96
C LYS A 621 -76.08 148.02 10.66
N ILE A 622 -77.04 147.09 10.81
CA ILE A 622 -78.47 147.40 10.61
C ILE A 622 -78.99 148.41 11.66
N ARG A 623 -78.50 148.39 12.90
CA ARG A 623 -78.82 149.44 13.89
C ARG A 623 -78.25 150.80 13.50
N TYR A 624 -77.00 150.85 13.02
CA TYR A 624 -76.37 152.07 12.52
C TYR A 624 -77.15 152.66 11.32
N ASP A 625 -77.49 151.82 10.33
CA ASP A 625 -78.28 152.19 9.14
C ASP A 625 -79.69 152.68 9.46
N ASN A 626 -80.26 152.34 10.61
CA ASN A 626 -81.55 152.88 11.05
C ASN A 626 -81.40 154.23 11.76
N LEU A 627 -80.32 154.42 12.54
CA LEU A 627 -80.03 155.69 13.19
C LEU A 627 -79.71 156.80 12.16
N THR A 628 -78.96 156.45 11.10
CA THR A 628 -78.69 157.37 9.98
C THR A 628 -79.96 157.71 9.20
N ARG A 629 -80.90 156.77 9.05
CA ARG A 629 -82.21 157.04 8.40
C ARG A 629 -83.08 158.03 9.17
N GLU A 630 -83.00 158.06 10.50
CA GLU A 630 -83.70 159.07 11.30
C GLU A 630 -83.06 160.46 11.15
N GLN A 631 -81.73 160.55 11.04
CA GLN A 631 -81.03 161.78 10.63
C GLN A 631 -81.40 162.21 9.19
N GLU A 632 -81.40 161.28 8.22
CA GLU A 632 -81.79 161.57 6.83
C GLU A 632 -83.23 162.08 6.72
N LYS A 633 -84.16 161.60 7.56
CA LYS A 633 -85.55 162.06 7.56
C LYS A 633 -85.64 163.55 7.92
N MET A 634 -84.89 163.98 8.93
CA MET A 634 -84.79 165.38 9.36
C MET A 634 -84.16 166.27 8.27
N ILE A 635 -83.19 165.75 7.51
CA ILE A 635 -82.56 166.45 6.38
C ILE A 635 -83.53 166.55 5.19
N LYS A 636 -84.28 165.48 4.88
CA LYS A 636 -85.18 165.43 3.71
C LYS A 636 -86.39 166.37 3.80
N GLU A 637 -86.89 166.64 5.00
CA GLU A 637 -87.92 167.69 5.19
C GLU A 637 -87.38 169.10 4.87
N MET A 638 -86.08 169.33 5.01
CA MET A 638 -85.39 170.57 4.60
C MET A 638 -85.04 170.59 3.11
N GLU A 639 -84.70 169.45 2.50
CA GLU A 639 -84.40 169.34 1.05
C GLU A 639 -85.64 169.52 0.16
N VAL A 640 -86.82 169.07 0.60
CA VAL A 640 -88.11 169.23 -0.10
C VAL A 640 -88.48 170.70 -0.33
N ALA A 641 -87.96 171.62 0.48
CA ALA A 641 -88.14 173.07 0.29
C ALA A 641 -87.26 173.68 -0.81
N ILE A 642 -86.13 173.04 -1.18
CA ILE A 642 -85.03 173.71 -1.89
C ILE A 642 -84.94 173.35 -3.39
N LEU A 643 -85.05 172.08 -3.79
CA LEU A 643 -84.89 171.68 -5.21
C LEU A 643 -86.15 171.09 -5.85
N LYS A 644 -87.25 171.82 -5.68
CA LYS A 644 -88.42 171.86 -6.59
C LYS A 644 -88.06 172.46 -7.97
N ARG A 645 -86.85 172.19 -8.48
CA ARG A 645 -86.15 172.96 -9.53
C ARG A 645 -85.29 172.12 -10.48
N GLU A 646 -84.79 170.95 -10.06
CA GLU A 646 -83.95 170.05 -10.90
C GLU A 646 -84.63 168.68 -11.09
N THR A 647 -85.75 168.74 -11.81
CA THR A 647 -86.54 167.60 -12.28
C THR A 647 -85.83 166.76 -13.36
N ILE A 648 -86.05 165.45 -13.31
CA ILE A 648 -86.02 164.47 -14.43
C ILE A 648 -84.63 164.03 -14.96
N ALA A 649 -84.19 162.84 -14.51
CA ALA A 649 -83.69 161.72 -15.36
C ALA A 649 -83.42 160.48 -14.46
N THR A 650 -84.21 159.39 -14.41
CA THR A 650 -84.40 158.28 -15.37
C THR A 650 -83.14 157.46 -15.74
N ARG A 651 -83.11 156.11 -15.89
CA ARG A 651 -84.04 154.99 -15.53
C ARG A 651 -83.46 153.62 -16.01
N LYS A 652 -83.41 152.59 -15.14
CA LYS A 652 -83.38 151.11 -15.42
C LYS A 652 -82.19 150.42 -16.16
N LYS A 653 -81.85 149.20 -15.64
CA LYS A 653 -81.51 147.91 -16.30
C LYS A 653 -80.35 147.77 -17.34
N GLY A 654 -79.32 146.98 -16.97
CA GLY A 654 -79.21 145.55 -17.42
C GLY A 654 -78.13 145.11 -18.47
N ALA A 655 -77.85 143.77 -18.44
CA ALA A 655 -77.35 142.87 -19.51
C ALA A 655 -75.83 142.61 -19.78
N THR A 656 -75.41 141.37 -19.47
CA THR A 656 -74.63 140.38 -20.30
C THR A 656 -73.17 140.58 -20.81
N ASN A 657 -72.36 139.52 -20.59
CA ASN A 657 -71.45 138.80 -21.54
C ASN A 657 -69.93 139.09 -21.71
N LYS A 658 -69.15 137.98 -21.62
CA LYS A 658 -67.93 137.55 -22.38
C LYS A 658 -66.48 138.00 -22.03
N ALA A 659 -65.57 137.01 -22.22
CA ALA A 659 -64.16 137.05 -22.67
C ALA A 659 -62.97 137.02 -21.64
N SER A 660 -61.89 136.36 -22.09
CA SER A 660 -60.58 136.10 -21.43
C SER A 660 -59.52 137.18 -21.82
N PRO A 661 -58.20 137.20 -21.41
CA PRO A 661 -57.21 136.10 -21.51
C PRO A 661 -55.94 136.08 -20.57
N MET A 662 -55.01 135.14 -20.84
CA MET A 662 -53.53 135.34 -20.98
C MET A 662 -52.48 134.76 -19.97
N ILE A 663 -51.99 133.55 -20.29
CA ILE A 663 -50.57 133.08 -20.43
C ILE A 663 -49.58 133.00 -19.24
N LEU A 664 -48.96 131.80 -19.10
CA LEU A 664 -47.50 131.62 -18.96
C LEU A 664 -46.93 130.38 -19.70
N LYS A 665 -45.89 129.67 -19.19
CA LYS A 665 -44.90 128.83 -19.96
C LYS A 665 -44.56 127.50 -19.22
N LYS A 666 -43.86 126.46 -19.73
CA LYS A 666 -42.96 126.32 -20.93
C LYS A 666 -43.10 125.00 -21.78
N LYS A 667 -42.15 124.01 -21.78
CA LYS A 667 -41.98 123.03 -22.90
C LYS A 667 -41.17 121.70 -22.66
N ARG A 668 -41.80 120.53 -22.89
CA ARG A 668 -41.39 119.21 -23.55
C ARG A 668 -40.04 118.52 -23.17
N GLY A 669 -39.77 117.21 -23.33
CA GLY A 669 -40.25 116.17 -24.29
C GLY A 669 -39.39 116.15 -25.58
N SER A 670 -39.10 115.03 -26.28
CA SER A 670 -39.47 113.57 -26.13
C SER A 670 -38.47 112.63 -26.90
N ASP A 671 -38.81 111.34 -27.08
CA ASP A 671 -37.94 110.16 -27.39
C ASP A 671 -37.59 109.79 -28.88
N GLU A 672 -36.79 108.71 -29.03
CA GLU A 672 -36.61 107.73 -30.16
C GLU A 672 -35.53 107.86 -31.29
N ALA A 673 -34.61 106.85 -31.31
CA ALA A 673 -34.19 105.95 -32.42
C ALA A 673 -33.22 106.31 -33.60
N ILE A 674 -32.12 105.50 -33.70
CA ILE A 674 -31.51 104.84 -34.90
C ILE A 674 -30.44 105.55 -35.82
N ALA A 675 -29.35 104.79 -36.09
CA ALA A 675 -28.50 104.67 -37.32
C ALA A 675 -27.04 105.24 -37.46
N GLN A 676 -26.18 104.34 -38.00
CA GLN A 676 -24.97 104.50 -38.85
C GLN A 676 -23.53 104.67 -38.25
N MET A 677 -22.55 104.17 -39.03
CA MET A 677 -21.15 103.89 -38.69
C MET A 677 -20.28 103.95 -39.97
N THR A 678 -18.95 104.17 -39.90
CA THR A 678 -18.10 104.47 -41.08
C THR A 678 -16.97 103.47 -41.38
N GLN A 679 -16.44 103.54 -42.61
CA GLN A 679 -15.84 102.43 -43.36
C GLN A 679 -14.35 102.13 -43.09
N ALA A 680 -13.64 102.98 -42.32
CA ALA A 680 -12.17 102.98 -42.29
C ALA A 680 -11.50 101.84 -41.49
N GLU A 681 -12.18 101.24 -40.51
CA GLU A 681 -11.56 100.23 -39.63
C GLU A 681 -11.36 98.85 -40.30
N LEU A 682 -12.25 98.50 -41.24
CA LEU A 682 -12.35 97.16 -41.86
C LEU A 682 -11.03 96.69 -42.49
N VAL A 683 -10.31 97.59 -43.17
CA VAL A 683 -9.09 97.26 -43.91
C VAL A 683 -7.91 96.92 -42.99
N ARG A 684 -7.89 97.44 -41.75
CA ARG A 684 -6.87 97.09 -40.75
C ARG A 684 -7.14 95.72 -40.12
N LYS A 685 -8.39 95.44 -39.76
CA LYS A 685 -8.84 94.17 -39.16
C LYS A 685 -8.52 92.97 -40.08
N LEU A 686 -8.90 93.06 -41.35
CA LEU A 686 -8.64 92.03 -42.39
C LEU A 686 -7.18 91.56 -42.52
N LYS A 687 -6.20 92.44 -42.26
CA LYS A 687 -4.77 92.10 -42.40
C LYS A 687 -4.19 91.44 -41.14
N GLN A 688 -4.81 91.67 -39.98
CA GLN A 688 -4.48 90.99 -38.73
C GLN A 688 -5.14 89.59 -38.71
N GLU A 689 -6.44 89.52 -39.02
CA GLU A 689 -7.21 88.27 -39.16
C GLU A 689 -6.51 87.26 -40.07
N LYS A 690 -5.96 87.70 -41.22
CA LYS A 690 -5.27 86.82 -42.18
C LYS A 690 -3.93 86.26 -41.65
N LYS A 691 -3.35 86.85 -40.60
CA LYS A 691 -2.16 86.33 -39.91
C LYS A 691 -2.55 85.40 -38.76
N GLU A 692 -3.62 85.73 -38.04
CA GLU A 692 -4.22 84.90 -36.99
C GLU A 692 -4.80 83.61 -37.59
N ALA A 693 -5.50 83.65 -38.72
CA ALA A 693 -5.99 82.48 -39.45
C ALA A 693 -4.88 81.48 -39.83
N LYS A 694 -3.67 81.94 -40.16
CA LYS A 694 -2.52 81.05 -40.41
C LYS A 694 -1.92 80.45 -39.12
N ARG A 695 -2.10 81.12 -37.98
CA ARG A 695 -1.75 80.58 -36.67
C ARG A 695 -2.77 79.53 -36.25
N PHE A 696 -4.06 79.86 -36.31
CA PHE A 696 -5.16 78.93 -36.05
C PHE A 696 -5.08 77.69 -36.95
N ALA A 697 -4.76 77.81 -38.25
CA ALA A 697 -4.59 76.64 -39.12
C ALA A 697 -3.49 75.66 -38.64
N LYS A 698 -2.39 76.16 -38.06
CA LYS A 698 -1.36 75.30 -37.44
C LYS A 698 -1.79 74.74 -36.10
N GLU A 699 -2.51 75.53 -35.31
CA GLU A 699 -3.03 75.09 -34.01
C GLU A 699 -4.13 74.03 -34.21
N CYS A 700 -5.00 74.16 -35.21
CA CYS A 700 -5.97 73.14 -35.64
C CYS A 700 -5.29 71.82 -36.02
N LEU A 701 -4.28 71.82 -36.89
CA LEU A 701 -3.52 70.59 -37.23
C LEU A 701 -2.89 69.93 -35.99
N ALA A 702 -2.42 70.73 -35.02
CA ALA A 702 -1.89 70.22 -33.76
C ALA A 702 -3.00 69.70 -32.80
N TYR A 703 -4.21 70.24 -32.88
CA TYR A 703 -5.38 69.70 -32.18
C TYR A 703 -5.94 68.45 -32.86
N GLU A 704 -5.99 68.37 -34.19
CA GLU A 704 -6.36 67.18 -34.97
C GLU A 704 -5.44 66.00 -34.65
N GLY A 705 -4.13 66.22 -34.58
CA GLY A 705 -3.17 65.19 -34.12
C GLY A 705 -3.41 64.73 -32.67
N LYS A 706 -3.75 65.64 -31.76
CA LYS A 706 -4.12 65.31 -30.37
C LYS A 706 -5.46 64.58 -30.26
N ILE A 707 -6.43 64.96 -31.09
CA ILE A 707 -7.75 64.32 -31.18
C ILE A 707 -7.60 62.91 -31.74
N SER A 708 -6.78 62.72 -32.79
CA SER A 708 -6.46 61.39 -33.32
C SER A 708 -5.81 60.49 -32.26
N ALA A 709 -4.81 61.01 -31.52
CA ALA A 709 -4.20 60.26 -30.43
C ALA A 709 -5.20 59.92 -29.30
N LYS A 710 -6.08 60.87 -28.91
CA LYS A 710 -7.11 60.62 -27.89
C LYS A 710 -8.26 59.72 -28.36
N LEU A 711 -8.56 59.70 -29.66
CA LEU A 711 -9.48 58.73 -30.25
C LEU A 711 -8.89 57.32 -30.19
N GLN A 712 -7.62 57.14 -30.57
CA GLN A 712 -6.94 55.83 -30.47
C GLN A 712 -6.79 55.36 -29.01
N GLU A 713 -6.54 56.28 -28.07
CA GLU A 713 -6.55 55.99 -26.63
C GLU A 713 -7.95 55.59 -26.15
N SER A 714 -9.00 56.26 -26.61
CA SER A 714 -10.40 55.91 -26.32
C SER A 714 -10.84 54.60 -26.96
N GLU A 715 -10.31 54.24 -28.14
CA GLU A 715 -10.58 52.98 -28.84
C GLU A 715 -9.92 51.80 -28.12
N ASN A 716 -8.67 51.97 -27.67
CA ASN A 716 -8.00 51.01 -26.79
C ASN A 716 -8.77 50.81 -25.47
N ILE A 717 -9.19 51.89 -24.81
CA ILE A 717 -10.02 51.83 -23.59
C ILE A 717 -11.37 51.14 -23.87
N SER A 718 -11.98 51.36 -25.04
CA SER A 718 -13.21 50.67 -25.44
C SER A 718 -12.98 49.17 -25.63
N MET A 719 -11.87 48.74 -26.24
CA MET A 719 -11.50 47.33 -26.36
C MET A 719 -11.19 46.68 -25.00
N GLU A 720 -10.60 47.42 -24.06
CA GLU A 720 -10.38 46.93 -22.69
C GLU A 720 -11.68 46.84 -21.90
N LEU A 721 -12.59 47.80 -22.08
CA LEU A 721 -13.94 47.78 -21.50
C LEU A 721 -14.80 46.63 -22.07
N GLU A 722 -14.68 46.32 -23.35
CA GLU A 722 -15.39 45.20 -24.00
C GLU A 722 -14.84 43.83 -23.54
N LYS A 723 -13.52 43.71 -23.36
CA LYS A 723 -12.90 42.54 -22.70
C LYS A 723 -13.33 42.39 -21.25
N ALA A 724 -13.36 43.48 -20.49
CA ALA A 724 -13.85 43.47 -19.11
C ALA A 724 -15.34 43.09 -19.06
N SER A 725 -16.17 43.62 -19.97
CA SER A 725 -17.61 43.32 -20.03
C SER A 725 -17.89 41.86 -20.40
N SER A 726 -17.14 41.28 -21.34
CA SER A 726 -17.23 39.85 -21.67
C SER A 726 -16.70 38.93 -20.57
N MET A 727 -15.65 39.34 -19.84
CA MET A 727 -15.26 38.68 -18.59
C MET A 727 -16.36 38.74 -17.54
N PHE A 728 -16.97 39.90 -17.29
CA PHE A 728 -18.08 40.05 -16.34
C PHE A 728 -19.28 39.18 -16.72
N ALA A 729 -19.68 39.15 -18.00
CA ALA A 729 -20.74 38.26 -18.46
C ALA A 729 -20.41 36.77 -18.17
N SER A 730 -19.19 36.31 -18.46
CA SER A 730 -18.79 34.92 -18.15
C SER A 730 -18.76 34.61 -16.64
N LEU A 731 -18.51 35.62 -15.80
CA LEU A 731 -18.57 35.50 -14.34
C LEU A 731 -20.02 35.52 -13.83
N GLU A 732 -20.91 36.29 -14.44
CA GLU A 732 -22.35 36.30 -14.14
C GLU A 732 -23.01 34.96 -14.52
N ASP A 733 -22.64 34.38 -15.67
CA ASP A 733 -23.05 33.02 -16.06
C ASP A 733 -22.54 31.97 -15.06
N ALA A 734 -21.26 32.01 -14.70
CA ALA A 734 -20.68 31.09 -13.71
C ALA A 734 -21.33 31.25 -12.32
N ILE A 735 -21.69 32.46 -11.91
CA ILE A 735 -22.45 32.75 -10.68
C ILE A 735 -23.89 32.24 -10.80
N SER A 736 -24.51 32.33 -11.99
CA SER A 736 -25.85 31.78 -12.26
C SER A 736 -25.87 30.27 -12.12
N ASP A 737 -24.90 29.57 -12.70
CA ASP A 737 -24.78 28.11 -12.59
C ASP A 737 -24.39 27.66 -11.17
N GLN A 738 -23.53 28.40 -10.47
CA GLN A 738 -23.30 28.13 -9.04
C GLN A 738 -24.57 28.32 -8.20
N LYS A 739 -25.40 29.34 -8.47
CA LYS A 739 -26.70 29.52 -7.81
C LYS A 739 -27.66 28.35 -8.10
N LYS A 740 -27.74 27.86 -9.34
CA LYS A 740 -28.53 26.66 -9.70
C LYS A 740 -28.06 25.44 -8.91
N ASN A 741 -26.74 25.20 -8.86
CA ASN A 741 -26.16 24.07 -8.13
C ASN A 741 -26.38 24.15 -6.61
N ILE A 742 -26.30 25.35 -6.02
CA ILE A 742 -26.61 25.59 -4.61
C ILE A 742 -28.11 25.37 -4.33
N ASN A 743 -28.99 25.82 -5.21
CA ASN A 743 -30.43 25.62 -5.08
C ASN A 743 -30.81 24.14 -5.20
N GLU A 744 -30.17 23.39 -6.11
CA GLU A 744 -30.34 21.94 -6.23
C GLU A 744 -29.85 21.18 -4.98
N ALA A 745 -28.67 21.52 -4.47
CA ALA A 745 -28.15 20.94 -3.23
C ALA A 745 -29.05 21.26 -2.01
N ASN A 746 -29.61 22.47 -1.94
CA ASN A 746 -30.58 22.84 -0.91
C ASN A 746 -31.92 22.09 -1.07
N PHE A 747 -32.41 21.88 -2.30
CA PHE A 747 -33.60 21.08 -2.57
C PHE A 747 -33.41 19.62 -2.13
N GLN A 748 -32.29 18.99 -2.50
CA GLN A 748 -31.97 17.62 -2.08
C GLN A 748 -31.80 17.52 -0.55
N LYS A 749 -31.18 18.52 0.09
CA LYS A 749 -31.10 18.61 1.55
C LYS A 749 -32.49 18.69 2.20
N GLN A 750 -33.37 19.55 1.67
CA GLN A 750 -34.74 19.72 2.20
C GLN A 750 -35.54 18.43 2.05
N ARG A 751 -35.53 17.80 0.87
CA ARG A 751 -36.13 16.49 0.61
C ARG A 751 -35.66 15.42 1.59
N ASN A 752 -34.36 15.37 1.88
CA ASN A 752 -33.79 14.41 2.82
C ASN A 752 -34.23 14.70 4.28
N ILE A 753 -34.38 15.97 4.67
CA ILE A 753 -34.90 16.36 5.98
C ILE A 753 -36.38 15.97 6.12
N GLU A 754 -37.20 16.25 5.11
CA GLU A 754 -38.63 15.90 5.09
C GLU A 754 -38.84 14.38 5.08
N HIS A 755 -38.05 13.64 4.31
CA HIS A 755 -38.05 12.18 4.33
C HIS A 755 -37.63 11.61 5.69
N LEU A 756 -36.59 12.16 6.33
CA LEU A 756 -36.20 11.78 7.69
C LEU A 756 -37.28 12.11 8.72
N SER A 757 -37.94 13.27 8.60
CA SER A 757 -39.07 13.66 9.46
C SER A 757 -40.26 12.70 9.29
N ARG A 758 -40.59 12.32 8.05
CA ARG A 758 -41.64 11.33 7.74
C ARG A 758 -41.31 9.95 8.35
N LEU A 759 -40.04 9.52 8.27
CA LEU A 759 -39.59 8.29 8.93
C LEU A 759 -39.63 8.39 10.46
N GLN A 760 -39.29 9.55 11.04
CA GLN A 760 -39.34 9.79 12.48
C GLN A 760 -40.78 9.78 13.02
N SER A 761 -41.70 10.53 12.40
CA SER A 761 -43.11 10.49 12.81
C SER A 761 -43.73 9.12 12.59
N MET A 762 -43.37 8.39 11.51
CA MET A 762 -43.81 7.00 11.33
C MET A 762 -43.24 6.06 12.41
N GLN A 763 -41.98 6.26 12.84
CA GLN A 763 -41.39 5.54 13.97
C GLN A 763 -42.10 5.88 15.29
N GLU A 764 -42.47 7.15 15.52
CA GLU A 764 -43.25 7.58 16.68
C GLU A 764 -44.64 6.92 16.68
N CYS A 765 -45.36 6.91 15.55
CA CYS A 765 -46.63 6.19 15.42
C CYS A 765 -46.47 4.68 15.71
N TYR A 766 -45.39 4.03 15.29
CA TYR A 766 -45.13 2.62 15.65
C TYR A 766 -44.79 2.45 17.15
N ILE A 767 -44.13 3.42 17.78
CA ILE A 767 -43.87 3.43 19.23
C ILE A 767 -45.16 3.65 20.03
N GLU A 768 -46.09 4.47 19.54
CA GLU A 768 -47.40 4.66 20.15
C GLU A 768 -48.32 3.45 19.94
N PHE A 769 -48.35 2.86 18.74
CA PHE A 769 -49.05 1.60 18.47
C PHE A 769 -48.55 0.44 19.34
N THR A 770 -47.25 0.36 19.63
CA THR A 770 -46.71 -0.64 20.56
C THR A 770 -46.96 -0.33 22.04
N ARG A 771 -47.42 0.89 22.38
CA ARG A 771 -47.86 1.27 23.74
C ARG A 771 -49.36 1.02 23.94
N ASN A 772 -50.22 1.52 23.04
CA ASN A 772 -51.68 1.38 23.09
C ASN A 772 -52.26 0.72 21.81
N PRO A 773 -52.08 -0.61 21.58
CA PRO A 773 -52.52 -1.28 20.35
C PRO A 773 -54.03 -1.25 20.06
N ALA A 774 -54.85 -0.92 21.05
CA ALA A 774 -56.31 -0.92 20.96
C ALA A 774 -56.92 0.47 20.68
N GLU A 775 -56.11 1.53 20.67
CA GLU A 775 -56.57 2.93 20.62
C GLU A 775 -56.14 3.64 19.33
N SER A 776 -55.05 3.17 18.69
CA SER A 776 -54.49 3.73 17.45
C SER A 776 -54.61 2.79 16.24
N ALA A 777 -55.54 1.83 16.26
CA ALA A 777 -55.79 0.90 15.16
C ALA A 777 -57.12 1.24 14.46
N PRO A 778 -57.15 1.40 13.11
CA PRO A 778 -58.42 1.51 12.38
C PRO A 778 -59.24 0.23 12.58
N VAL A 779 -60.56 0.37 12.80
CA VAL A 779 -61.40 -0.71 13.34
C VAL A 779 -61.88 -1.66 12.26
N SER A 780 -62.02 -1.19 11.02
CA SER A 780 -62.16 -2.01 9.81
C SER A 780 -61.01 -1.78 8.82
N GLN A 781 -60.67 -2.81 8.04
CA GLN A 781 -59.78 -2.62 6.88
C GLN A 781 -60.44 -1.71 5.83
N GLU A 782 -61.76 -1.70 5.74
CA GLU A 782 -62.51 -0.78 4.85
C GLU A 782 -62.32 0.69 5.26
N GLU A 783 -62.21 1.00 6.56
CA GLU A 783 -61.91 2.36 7.03
C GLU A 783 -60.48 2.78 6.68
N ALA A 784 -59.52 1.84 6.76
CA ALA A 784 -58.13 2.08 6.36
C ALA A 784 -58.00 2.28 4.84
N ASP A 785 -58.71 1.48 4.04
CA ASP A 785 -58.73 1.60 2.58
C ASP A 785 -59.43 2.91 2.15
N ILE A 786 -60.52 3.33 2.83
CA ILE A 786 -61.16 4.65 2.63
C ILE A 786 -60.22 5.79 3.01
N MET A 787 -59.56 5.76 4.16
CA MET A 787 -58.58 6.79 4.55
C MET A 787 -57.39 6.87 3.58
N LEU A 788 -56.98 5.74 3.00
CA LEU A 788 -55.93 5.70 1.98
C LEU A 788 -56.39 6.34 0.66
N ASP A 789 -57.61 6.07 0.21
CA ASP A 789 -58.18 6.72 -0.99
C ASP A 789 -58.46 8.21 -0.75
N GLU A 790 -58.98 8.61 0.41
CA GLU A 790 -59.12 10.03 0.79
C GLU A 790 -57.77 10.75 0.82
N SER A 791 -56.72 10.11 1.35
CA SER A 791 -55.36 10.65 1.33
C SER A 791 -54.81 10.77 -0.09
N GLN A 792 -55.03 9.75 -0.94
CA GLN A 792 -54.66 9.81 -2.36
C GLN A 792 -55.42 10.90 -3.12
N ASP A 793 -56.71 11.10 -2.88
CA ASP A 793 -57.49 12.17 -3.53
C ASP A 793 -57.12 13.56 -3.01
N GLN A 794 -56.71 13.69 -1.74
CA GLN A 794 -56.06 14.91 -1.24
C GLN A 794 -54.73 15.18 -1.95
N LEU A 795 -53.86 14.18 -2.12
CA LEU A 795 -52.59 14.32 -2.86
C LEU A 795 -52.84 14.67 -4.34
N ARG A 796 -53.77 13.98 -5.02
CA ARG A 796 -54.20 14.29 -6.39
C ARG A 796 -54.75 15.72 -6.49
N THR A 797 -55.52 16.18 -5.50
CA THR A 797 -56.03 17.56 -5.43
C THR A 797 -54.91 18.57 -5.26
N ILE A 798 -53.94 18.30 -4.37
CA ILE A 798 -52.75 19.16 -4.17
C ILE A 798 -51.96 19.27 -5.49
N VAL A 799 -51.65 18.16 -6.15
CA VAL A 799 -50.96 18.14 -7.46
C VAL A 799 -51.76 18.88 -8.55
N GLN A 800 -53.09 18.78 -8.55
CA GLN A 800 -53.94 19.58 -9.46
C GLN A 800 -53.94 21.08 -9.13
N THR A 801 -53.88 21.47 -7.85
CA THR A 801 -53.74 22.89 -7.48
C THR A 801 -52.36 23.44 -7.81
N LEU A 802 -51.28 22.67 -7.61
CA LEU A 802 -49.93 23.06 -8.01
C LEU A 802 -49.85 23.30 -9.52
N LYS A 803 -50.45 22.42 -10.34
CA LYS A 803 -50.51 22.61 -11.81
C LYS A 803 -51.32 23.83 -12.24
N LYS A 804 -52.41 24.17 -11.54
CA LYS A 804 -53.14 25.44 -11.80
C LYS A 804 -52.32 26.66 -11.42
N ILE A 805 -51.58 26.61 -10.31
CA ILE A 805 -50.67 27.69 -9.90
C ILE A 805 -49.47 27.79 -10.87
N GLU A 806 -49.04 26.68 -11.48
CA GLU A 806 -48.03 26.64 -12.56
C GLU A 806 -48.53 27.31 -13.85
N GLU A 807 -49.79 27.06 -14.24
CA GLU A 807 -50.48 27.73 -15.35
C GLU A 807 -50.68 29.24 -15.08
N ASP A 808 -51.12 29.62 -13.88
CA ASP A 808 -51.34 31.02 -13.48
C ASP A 808 -50.02 31.80 -13.28
N HIS A 809 -48.94 31.13 -12.84
CA HIS A 809 -47.64 31.75 -12.51
C HIS A 809 -46.44 31.04 -13.16
N PRO A 810 -46.24 31.14 -14.50
CA PRO A 810 -45.15 30.45 -15.21
C PRO A 810 -43.74 30.79 -14.72
N HIS A 811 -43.55 31.96 -14.10
CA HIS A 811 -42.27 32.38 -13.51
C HIS A 811 -41.87 31.61 -12.24
N LEU A 812 -42.78 30.80 -11.68
CA LEU A 812 -42.54 29.89 -10.55
C LEU A 812 -42.47 28.42 -10.98
N GLN A 813 -42.57 28.11 -12.28
CA GLN A 813 -42.66 26.74 -12.79
C GLN A 813 -41.54 25.82 -12.25
N GLU A 814 -40.28 26.26 -12.29
CA GLU A 814 -39.15 25.47 -11.79
C GLU A 814 -39.25 25.18 -10.27
N VAL A 815 -39.89 26.07 -9.49
CA VAL A 815 -40.11 25.88 -8.05
C VAL A 815 -41.30 24.97 -7.79
N LEU A 816 -42.39 25.13 -8.53
CA LEU A 816 -43.62 24.34 -8.39
C LEU A 816 -43.42 22.89 -8.85
N GLU A 817 -42.66 22.66 -9.92
CA GLU A 817 -42.27 21.32 -10.38
C GLU A 817 -41.36 20.61 -9.36
N ARG A 818 -40.47 21.35 -8.69
CA ARG A 818 -39.66 20.84 -7.56
C ARG A 818 -40.55 20.48 -6.36
N VAL A 819 -41.53 21.32 -6.00
CA VAL A 819 -42.47 21.04 -4.90
C VAL A 819 -43.36 19.83 -5.21
N ALA A 820 -43.83 19.67 -6.44
CA ALA A 820 -44.58 18.46 -6.84
C ALA A 820 -43.76 17.18 -6.61
N LYS A 821 -42.45 17.20 -6.89
CA LYS A 821 -41.49 16.09 -6.64
C LYS A 821 -41.14 15.85 -5.16
N LEU A 822 -41.81 16.54 -4.23
CA LEU A 822 -41.80 16.25 -2.78
C LEU A 822 -43.13 15.63 -2.29
N VAL A 823 -44.17 15.66 -3.13
CA VAL A 823 -45.51 15.12 -2.86
C VAL A 823 -45.63 13.65 -3.33
N ASP A 824 -44.84 13.27 -4.33
CA ASP A 824 -44.59 11.89 -4.79
C ASP A 824 -43.58 11.14 -3.87
#